data_AF-A0A834QEZ1-F1
#
_entry.id   AF-A0A834QEZ1-F1
#
_cell.length_a   1.000
_cell.length_b   1.000
_cell.length_c   1.000
_cell.angle_alpha   90.00
_cell.angle_beta   90.00
_cell.angle_gamma   90.00
#
_symmetry.space_group_name_H-M   'P 1'
#
loop_
_entity.id
_entity.type
_entity.pdbx_description
1 polymer ?
#
loop_
_entity_poly.entity_id
_entity_poly.type
_entity_poly.pdbx_seq_one_letter_code
_entity_poly.pdbx_strand_id
1 'polypeptide(L)'
;MAKKSRKQHQCCPVTQGRGSHVDTRTLESPYSEERSDADSAAALIADPCLPSGPLQILIHREKLIRNILRLKALAATGRRTAEEAAEWLRCHGNDPSLDDPIPQEYALFLCPTGPLLERLQEFWRESRRQCAKNRAHEVFPHVTLCDFFTCEDQKVECLYEALKRAGDRTLRSFPTWVPLALHSSISYLGFFINDGPADVIREFAMAFATEASVLADCSVKACTKQLHLTLAHKFYPHHQRTLEELARAIPPSHSCQWTAALYSRDMRFVHYQTLKVLFQYKPQNVDELMLSPGDYIFVDPTQQEEASEGWAIGTSQRTGCRGFLPENYTERACESDTWVKHRTYTFSLAMDGNSRKDGDANGRLSGDFHSSPAPRGVSSALALQAMISRRSVLVVRHGERVDQIFGKSWLQQCTTADGKYHRPDLNFPRSLPRRSSGIKDFENDPPLSSCGIFQSRLAGGALMDSGIRLTAVFTSPALRCVQTAKHILEELKLEKKMKIRVEPGIFEWMKWEASKSTPAFMTRQELKEASFNVDPDYRPAFPLCSLLPAESYEEYVNRCAVSVHQILSACPQDAGIILIVSHGSALDSCTRPLLGLPPRDCGDFAQLVRKIPSLGMCFCEENKAEGKWELATPPVKTLTHGANSAFDWRNWIPGPGAQ
;
A
#
# COMPACT_ATOMS: atom_id res chain seq x y z
N MET A 1 -25.20 95.79 24.75
CA MET A 1 -23.87 95.68 24.08
C MET A 1 -22.80 95.42 25.13
N ALA A 2 -21.93 94.40 24.91
CA ALA A 2 -20.51 94.23 25.34
C ALA A 2 -20.11 94.40 26.83
N LYS A 3 -19.08 93.77 27.43
CA LYS A 3 -18.03 92.78 27.09
C LYS A 3 -17.42 92.30 28.43
N LYS A 4 -16.86 91.07 28.50
CA LYS A 4 -16.37 90.41 29.73
C LYS A 4 -14.84 90.46 29.92
N SER A 5 -14.41 90.53 31.19
CA SER A 5 -13.13 90.04 31.73
C SER A 5 -13.23 89.75 33.24
N ARG A 6 -12.44 88.75 33.70
CA ARG A 6 -11.91 88.41 35.07
C ARG A 6 -12.66 87.50 36.08
N LYS A 7 -11.86 86.51 36.57
CA LYS A 7 -11.69 85.91 37.94
C LYS A 7 -12.83 85.07 38.56
N GLN A 8 -12.68 84.11 39.51
CA GLN A 8 -11.62 83.25 40.13
C GLN A 8 -12.32 82.41 41.26
N HIS A 9 -11.81 81.20 41.63
CA HIS A 9 -11.98 80.43 42.92
C HIS A 9 -13.33 79.76 43.29
N GLN A 10 -13.46 78.64 44.07
CA GLN A 10 -12.62 77.55 44.62
C GLN A 10 -13.54 76.57 45.46
N CYS A 11 -13.08 75.33 45.69
CA CYS A 11 -13.27 74.45 46.88
C CYS A 11 -14.24 73.22 46.93
N CYS A 12 -13.62 72.13 47.43
CA CYS A 12 -13.95 70.71 47.80
C CYS A 12 -14.69 70.58 49.16
N PRO A 13 -14.95 69.40 49.85
CA PRO A 13 -14.16 68.11 49.91
C PRO A 13 -14.92 66.75 50.09
N VAL A 14 -14.36 65.59 49.65
CA VAL A 14 -13.62 64.46 50.32
C VAL A 14 -14.37 63.62 51.40
N THR A 15 -14.49 62.28 51.22
CA THR A 15 -13.99 61.18 52.12
C THR A 15 -14.47 59.75 51.76
N GLN A 16 -13.52 58.78 51.84
CA GLN A 16 -13.51 57.37 52.36
C GLN A 16 -14.82 56.52 52.34
N GLY A 17 -14.91 55.19 52.19
CA GLY A 17 -14.00 54.03 52.24
C GLY A 17 -14.79 52.78 52.72
N ARG A 18 -14.37 51.57 52.30
CA ARG A 18 -14.67 50.20 52.83
C ARG A 18 -16.10 49.58 52.78
N GLY A 19 -16.19 48.42 52.11
CA GLY A 19 -16.58 47.13 52.71
C GLY A 19 -18.03 46.63 52.56
N SER A 20 -18.22 45.45 51.96
CA SER A 20 -18.82 44.23 52.59
C SER A 20 -19.28 43.18 51.56
N HIS A 21 -18.93 41.92 51.84
CA HIS A 21 -19.49 40.68 51.27
C HIS A 21 -20.98 40.54 51.59
N VAL A 22 -21.77 39.94 50.69
CA VAL A 22 -22.62 38.75 50.93
C VAL A 22 -23.03 38.12 49.58
N ASP A 23 -22.89 36.80 49.52
CA ASP A 23 -23.25 35.86 48.45
C ASP A 23 -24.75 35.76 48.14
N THR A 24 -25.07 35.60 46.86
CA THR A 24 -26.21 34.77 46.40
C THR A 24 -25.79 33.93 45.21
N ARG A 25 -25.63 32.62 45.46
CA ARG A 25 -25.40 31.57 44.47
C ARG A 25 -26.57 31.47 43.48
N THR A 26 -26.27 31.48 42.18
CA THR A 26 -27.10 30.88 41.14
C THR A 26 -26.20 30.01 40.26
N LEU A 27 -26.72 28.84 39.89
CA LEU A 27 -26.02 27.67 39.35
C LEU A 27 -25.18 27.93 38.09
N GLU A 28 -23.94 27.43 38.10
CA GLU A 28 -23.01 27.36 36.96
C GLU A 28 -23.40 26.24 35.98
N SER A 29 -23.29 26.56 34.68
CA SER A 29 -23.16 25.63 33.56
C SER A 29 -21.80 25.92 32.90
N PRO A 30 -20.92 24.93 32.64
CA PRO A 30 -19.56 25.19 32.21
C PRO A 30 -19.47 25.23 30.68
N TYR A 31 -19.50 26.42 30.07
CA TYR A 31 -18.95 26.67 28.73
C TYR A 31 -18.75 28.18 28.55
N SER A 32 -17.66 28.70 29.12
CA SER A 32 -17.15 30.03 28.78
C SER A 32 -15.71 30.17 29.25
N GLU A 33 -14.78 29.67 28.45
CA GLU A 33 -13.42 30.20 28.31
C GLU A 33 -12.93 29.84 26.90
N GLU A 34 -12.08 30.68 26.31
CA GLU A 34 -11.69 30.73 24.87
C GLU A 34 -12.56 31.63 23.96
N ARG A 35 -12.82 32.85 24.42
CA ARG A 35 -12.91 34.03 23.53
C ARG A 35 -11.86 35.04 23.98
N SER A 36 -10.61 34.86 23.54
CA SER A 36 -9.62 35.95 23.61
C SER A 36 -8.52 35.94 22.53
N ASP A 37 -8.33 34.87 21.76
CA ASP A 37 -7.21 34.83 20.80
C ASP A 37 -7.60 35.03 19.33
N ALA A 38 -8.88 35.29 19.04
CA ALA A 38 -9.39 35.47 17.68
C ALA A 38 -9.39 36.94 17.19
N ASP A 39 -9.39 37.93 18.08
CA ASP A 39 -9.48 39.35 17.69
C ASP A 39 -8.11 39.99 17.37
N SER A 40 -7.00 39.30 17.63
CA SER A 40 -5.66 39.83 17.28
C SER A 40 -5.23 39.50 15.84
N ALA A 41 -6.04 38.75 15.08
CA ALA A 41 -5.75 38.36 13.70
C ALA A 41 -6.49 39.21 12.63
N ALA A 42 -7.44 40.06 13.03
CA ALA A 42 -8.24 40.90 12.13
C ALA A 42 -7.73 42.35 11.97
N ALA A 43 -6.70 42.76 12.72
CA ALA A 43 -6.23 44.16 12.77
C ALA A 43 -5.07 44.50 11.81
N LEU A 44 -5.01 43.90 10.62
CA LEU A 44 -3.99 44.23 9.59
C LEU A 44 -4.60 44.58 8.21
N ILE A 45 -5.88 44.95 8.17
CA ILE A 45 -6.52 45.51 6.99
C ILE A 45 -6.60 47.03 7.14
N ALA A 46 -5.49 47.72 6.84
CA ALA A 46 -5.46 49.10 6.33
C ALA A 46 -4.00 49.61 6.29
N ASP A 47 -3.30 49.42 5.18
CA ASP A 47 -2.20 50.32 4.81
C ASP A 47 -2.12 50.45 3.28
N PRO A 48 -2.51 51.58 2.67
CA PRO A 48 -2.55 51.77 1.22
C PRO A 48 -1.24 52.36 0.67
N CYS A 49 -0.09 51.97 1.22
CA CYS A 49 1.22 52.39 0.71
C CYS A 49 1.95 51.21 0.04
N LEU A 50 2.09 51.27 -1.29
CA LEU A 50 2.97 50.39 -2.05
C LEU A 50 4.41 50.47 -1.49
N PRO A 51 5.06 49.36 -1.11
CA PRO A 51 6.41 49.39 -0.53
C PRO A 51 7.43 49.85 -1.58
N SER A 52 8.08 50.98 -1.33
CA SER A 52 8.99 51.67 -2.26
C SER A 52 10.45 51.22 -2.16
N GLY A 53 10.72 49.95 -1.82
CA GLY A 53 12.09 49.42 -1.68
C GLY A 53 12.22 47.93 -2.02
N PRO A 54 13.33 47.50 -2.67
CA PRO A 54 13.53 46.10 -3.10
C PRO A 54 13.43 45.07 -1.98
N LEU A 55 13.94 45.39 -0.77
CA LEU A 55 13.86 44.52 0.41
C LEU A 55 12.43 44.39 0.97
N GLN A 56 11.65 45.47 0.95
CA GLN A 56 10.27 45.44 1.44
C GLN A 56 9.36 44.66 0.49
N ILE A 57 9.61 44.75 -0.82
CA ILE A 57 8.93 43.94 -1.84
C ILE A 57 9.25 42.45 -1.62
N LEU A 58 10.50 42.10 -1.31
CA LEU A 58 10.90 40.71 -1.03
C LEU A 58 10.22 40.15 0.24
N ILE A 59 10.21 40.93 1.33
CA ILE A 59 9.55 40.54 2.59
C ILE A 59 8.04 40.41 2.42
N HIS A 60 7.42 41.33 1.67
CA HIS A 60 5.99 41.26 1.37
C HIS A 60 5.65 40.02 0.54
N ARG A 61 6.49 39.70 -0.45
CA ARG A 61 6.33 38.50 -1.29
C ARG A 61 6.48 37.21 -0.47
N GLU A 62 7.45 37.12 0.44
CA GLU A 62 7.58 35.97 1.33
C GLU A 62 6.38 35.80 2.27
N LYS A 63 5.87 36.89 2.85
CA LYS A 63 4.67 36.84 3.71
C LYS A 63 3.44 36.38 2.92
N LEU A 64 3.28 36.85 1.69
CA LEU A 64 2.18 36.46 0.82
C LEU A 64 2.25 34.97 0.46
N ILE A 65 3.43 34.46 0.09
CA ILE A 65 3.63 33.03 -0.21
C ILE A 65 3.31 32.16 1.02
N ARG A 66 3.81 32.54 2.21
CA ARG A 66 3.50 31.80 3.45
C ARG A 66 1.99 31.77 3.76
N ASN A 67 1.28 32.86 3.49
CA ASN A 67 -0.16 32.92 3.69
C ASN A 67 -0.92 32.02 2.70
N ILE A 68 -0.51 31.99 1.43
CA ILE A 68 -1.11 31.11 0.41
C ILE A 68 -0.91 29.64 0.80
N LEU A 69 0.32 29.25 1.14
CA LEU A 69 0.64 27.88 1.56
C LEU A 69 -0.12 27.46 2.82
N ARG A 70 -0.27 28.37 3.79
CA ARG A 70 -1.09 28.13 4.99
C ARG A 70 -2.54 27.84 4.63
N LEU A 71 -3.14 28.63 3.72
CA LEU A 71 -4.52 28.44 3.30
C LEU A 71 -4.70 27.13 2.52
N LYS A 72 -3.74 26.77 1.68
CA LYS A 72 -3.69 25.49 0.95
C LYS A 72 -3.65 24.30 1.92
N ALA A 73 -2.79 24.35 2.93
CA ALA A 73 -2.69 23.30 3.94
C ALA A 73 -3.97 23.18 4.79
N LEU A 74 -4.58 24.32 5.14
CA LEU A 74 -5.86 24.37 5.82
C LEU A 74 -6.97 23.74 4.96
N ALA A 75 -7.03 24.05 3.67
CA ALA A 75 -7.98 23.42 2.75
C ALA A 75 -7.73 21.90 2.61
N ALA A 76 -6.48 21.48 2.38
CA ALA A 76 -6.07 20.08 2.23
C ALA A 76 -6.30 19.22 3.48
N THR A 77 -6.44 19.82 4.66
CA THR A 77 -6.70 19.12 5.93
C THR A 77 -8.14 19.26 6.41
N GLY A 78 -8.99 19.98 5.67
CA GLY A 78 -10.40 20.17 6.02
C GLY A 78 -10.63 21.23 7.09
N ARG A 79 -9.59 22.02 7.39
CA ARG A 79 -9.58 23.02 8.46
C ARG A 79 -10.00 22.43 9.81
N ARG A 80 -9.47 21.25 10.12
CA ARG A 80 -9.71 20.54 11.38
C ARG A 80 -8.99 21.22 12.53
N THR A 81 -7.66 21.34 12.44
CA THR A 81 -6.84 22.06 13.42
C THR A 81 -5.67 22.77 12.75
N ALA A 82 -5.05 23.73 13.46
CA ALA A 82 -3.87 24.42 12.98
C ALA A 82 -2.64 23.50 12.97
N GLU A 83 -2.57 22.57 13.91
CA GLU A 83 -1.49 21.58 14.07
C GLU A 83 -1.47 20.61 12.89
N GLU A 84 -2.62 20.10 12.46
CA GLU A 84 -2.69 19.21 11.30
C GLU A 84 -2.26 19.93 10.01
N ALA A 85 -2.65 21.20 9.84
CA ALA A 85 -2.22 21.99 8.69
C ALA A 85 -0.72 22.29 8.71
N ALA A 86 -0.15 22.58 9.89
CA ALA A 86 1.29 22.77 10.05
C ALA A 86 2.07 21.48 9.78
N GLU A 87 1.56 20.34 10.25
CA GLU A 87 2.15 19.03 9.97
C GLU A 87 2.12 18.70 8.49
N TRP A 88 0.99 18.97 7.82
CA TRP A 88 0.85 18.77 6.38
C TRP A 88 1.90 19.56 5.60
N LEU A 89 2.12 20.84 5.93
CA LEU A 89 3.17 21.66 5.31
C LEU A 89 4.56 21.09 5.55
N ARG A 90 4.84 20.61 6.77
CA ARG A 90 6.12 20.00 7.11
C ARG A 90 6.39 18.75 6.28
N CYS A 91 5.40 17.88 6.13
CA CYS A 91 5.53 16.68 5.32
C CYS A 91 5.67 16.97 3.82
N HIS A 92 5.01 18.04 3.33
CA HIS A 92 5.07 18.48 1.92
C HIS A 92 6.25 19.39 1.62
N GLY A 93 7.21 19.58 2.53
CA GLY A 93 8.36 20.47 2.31
C GLY A 93 9.21 20.13 1.08
N ASN A 94 9.12 18.90 0.56
CA ASN A 94 9.77 18.43 -0.66
C ASN A 94 8.76 18.13 -1.80
N ASP A 95 7.50 18.56 -1.69
CA ASP A 95 6.52 18.43 -2.78
C ASP A 95 6.86 19.46 -3.88
N PRO A 96 7.20 19.02 -5.10
CA PRO A 96 7.57 19.92 -6.20
C PRO A 96 6.42 20.83 -6.68
N SER A 97 5.18 20.49 -6.31
CA SER A 97 3.94 21.20 -6.67
C SER A 97 3.26 21.87 -5.47
N LEU A 98 3.99 22.02 -4.35
CA LEU A 98 3.49 22.71 -3.17
C LEU A 98 3.09 24.16 -3.47
N ASP A 99 3.86 24.85 -4.30
CA ASP A 99 3.64 26.26 -4.66
C ASP A 99 2.63 26.44 -5.80
N ASP A 100 2.20 25.36 -6.45
CA ASP A 100 1.25 25.45 -7.57
C ASP A 100 -0.12 25.94 -7.06
N PRO A 101 -0.76 26.91 -7.73
CA PRO A 101 -2.06 27.47 -7.34
C PRO A 101 -3.22 26.55 -7.77
N ILE A 102 -3.10 25.24 -7.51
CA ILE A 102 -4.11 24.24 -7.85
C ILE A 102 -5.05 24.09 -6.63
N PRO A 103 -6.32 24.51 -6.74
CA PRO A 103 -7.28 24.38 -5.65
C PRO A 103 -7.72 22.92 -5.47
N GLN A 104 -8.27 22.63 -4.29
CA GLN A 104 -9.00 21.39 -4.06
C GLN A 104 -10.30 21.36 -4.89
N GLU A 105 -10.75 20.14 -5.21
CA GLU A 105 -12.05 19.91 -5.83
C GLU A 105 -13.05 19.42 -4.78
N TYR A 106 -14.23 20.03 -4.72
CA TYR A 106 -15.23 19.82 -3.70
C TYR A 106 -16.48 19.17 -4.28
N ALA A 107 -17.20 18.41 -3.44
CA ALA A 107 -18.52 17.90 -3.75
C ALA A 107 -19.39 17.84 -2.48
N LEU A 108 -20.69 18.07 -2.67
CA LEU A 108 -21.69 17.96 -1.62
C LEU A 108 -22.49 16.66 -1.79
N PHE A 109 -22.55 15.89 -0.72
CA PHE A 109 -23.27 14.62 -0.67
C PHE A 109 -24.30 14.61 0.45
N LEU A 110 -25.41 13.93 0.24
CA LEU A 110 -26.35 13.59 1.31
C LEU A 110 -26.07 12.17 1.78
N CYS A 111 -25.63 12.04 3.02
CA CYS A 111 -25.22 10.77 3.62
C CYS A 111 -26.29 10.27 4.61
N PRO A 112 -26.71 8.99 4.53
CA PRO A 112 -27.49 8.37 5.58
C PRO A 112 -26.62 8.13 6.82
N THR A 113 -27.21 8.20 8.01
CA THR A 113 -26.55 7.87 9.28
C THR A 113 -27.40 6.92 10.12
N GLY A 114 -26.81 6.34 11.16
CA GLY A 114 -27.51 5.40 12.04
C GLY A 114 -27.81 4.04 11.38
N PRO A 115 -28.92 3.37 11.72
CA PRO A 115 -29.17 1.98 11.33
C PRO A 115 -29.18 1.70 9.82
N LEU A 116 -29.62 2.67 9.00
CA LEU A 116 -29.59 2.51 7.54
C LEU A 116 -28.15 2.43 7.02
N LEU A 117 -27.25 3.26 7.55
CA LEU A 117 -25.83 3.24 7.17
C LEU A 117 -25.18 1.89 7.52
N GLU A 118 -25.49 1.34 8.70
CA GLU A 118 -24.98 0.03 9.12
C GLU A 118 -25.41 -1.09 8.16
N ARG A 119 -26.68 -1.08 7.72
CA ARG A 119 -27.19 -2.05 6.72
C ARG A 119 -26.58 -1.86 5.34
N LEU A 120 -26.34 -0.63 4.91
CA LEU A 120 -25.65 -0.34 3.66
C LEU A 120 -24.18 -0.83 3.70
N GLN A 121 -23.51 -0.66 4.83
CA GLN A 121 -22.15 -1.16 5.03
C GLN A 121 -22.10 -2.70 5.08
N GLU A 122 -23.09 -3.33 5.71
CA GLU A 122 -23.25 -4.78 5.70
C GLU A 122 -23.48 -5.31 4.27
N PHE A 123 -24.38 -4.68 3.52
CA PHE A 123 -24.60 -4.98 2.11
C PHE A 123 -23.29 -4.93 1.33
N TRP A 124 -22.48 -3.87 1.49
CA TRP A 124 -21.21 -3.76 0.78
C TRP A 124 -20.15 -4.77 1.17
N ARG A 125 -20.08 -5.12 2.44
CA ARG A 125 -19.19 -6.19 2.91
C ARG A 125 -19.54 -7.50 2.20
N GLU A 126 -20.83 -7.81 2.14
CA GLU A 126 -21.32 -9.06 1.59
C GLU A 126 -21.31 -9.09 0.06
N SER A 127 -21.66 -7.98 -0.60
CA SER A 127 -21.57 -7.86 -2.06
C SER A 127 -20.12 -7.93 -2.54
N ARG A 128 -19.16 -7.35 -1.81
CA ARG A 128 -17.74 -7.47 -2.14
C ARG A 128 -17.25 -8.92 -1.99
N ARG A 129 -17.73 -9.63 -0.97
CA ARG A 129 -17.38 -11.04 -0.69
C ARG A 129 -17.92 -11.99 -1.75
N GLN A 130 -19.18 -11.82 -2.15
CA GLN A 130 -19.86 -12.74 -3.08
C GLN A 130 -19.72 -12.36 -4.55
N CYS A 131 -19.59 -11.06 -4.86
CA CYS A 131 -19.69 -10.53 -6.23
C CYS A 131 -18.47 -9.68 -6.65
N ALA A 132 -17.37 -9.74 -5.89
CA ALA A 132 -16.18 -8.91 -6.07
C ALA A 132 -16.41 -7.39 -5.95
N LYS A 133 -15.33 -6.60 -6.01
CA LYS A 133 -15.40 -5.13 -5.95
C LYS A 133 -15.99 -4.56 -7.25
N ASN A 134 -17.17 -3.95 -7.16
CA ASN A 134 -17.74 -3.07 -8.18
C ASN A 134 -17.49 -1.57 -7.85
N ARG A 135 -17.86 -0.66 -8.77
CA ARG A 135 -17.56 0.79 -8.68
C ARG A 135 -18.29 1.54 -7.56
N ALA A 136 -19.43 1.03 -7.07
CA ALA A 136 -20.12 1.66 -5.94
C ALA A 136 -19.28 1.60 -4.66
N HIS A 137 -18.37 0.62 -4.54
CA HIS A 137 -17.51 0.48 -3.37
C HIS A 137 -16.34 1.48 -3.34
N GLU A 138 -16.18 2.35 -4.34
CA GLU A 138 -15.09 3.35 -4.37
C GLU A 138 -15.41 4.58 -3.51
N VAL A 139 -16.68 4.80 -3.18
CA VAL A 139 -17.15 5.95 -2.38
C VAL A 139 -18.08 5.43 -1.28
N PHE A 140 -18.15 6.08 -0.12
CA PHE A 140 -19.10 5.77 0.97
C PHE A 140 -20.59 5.88 0.55
N PRO A 141 -21.58 5.29 1.24
CA PRO A 141 -22.97 5.32 0.78
C PRO A 141 -23.53 6.75 0.83
N HIS A 142 -24.05 7.23 -0.30
CA HIS A 142 -24.45 8.63 -0.45
C HIS A 142 -25.46 8.85 -1.58
N VAL A 143 -26.07 10.04 -1.57
CA VAL A 143 -26.77 10.65 -2.70
C VAL A 143 -25.98 11.87 -3.16
N THR A 144 -25.65 11.95 -4.44
CA THR A 144 -24.90 13.08 -5.01
C THR A 144 -25.80 14.29 -5.17
N LEU A 145 -25.43 15.43 -4.58
CA LEU A 145 -26.22 16.66 -4.62
C LEU A 145 -25.72 17.69 -5.64
N CYS A 146 -24.45 17.64 -6.01
CA CYS A 146 -23.89 18.47 -7.07
C CYS A 146 -22.75 17.76 -7.79
N ASP A 147 -22.42 18.25 -8.98
CA ASP A 147 -21.15 17.89 -9.64
C ASP A 147 -19.97 18.38 -8.79
N PHE A 148 -18.80 17.78 -9.02
CA PHE A 148 -17.56 18.30 -8.46
C PHE A 148 -17.28 19.73 -8.97
N PHE A 149 -16.77 20.60 -8.10
CA PHE A 149 -16.45 21.99 -8.40
C PHE A 149 -15.20 22.46 -7.65
N THR A 150 -14.51 23.48 -8.15
CA THR A 150 -13.33 24.05 -7.47
C THR A 150 -13.70 25.23 -6.58
N CYS A 151 -12.92 25.43 -5.52
CA CYS A 151 -13.01 26.60 -4.65
C CYS A 151 -11.59 27.04 -4.28
N GLU A 152 -11.29 28.34 -4.42
CA GLU A 152 -10.01 28.89 -3.98
C GLU A 152 -9.80 28.68 -2.47
N ASP A 153 -8.59 28.33 -2.06
CA ASP A 153 -8.26 27.98 -0.66
C ASP A 153 -8.62 29.08 0.36
N GLN A 154 -8.58 30.34 -0.08
CA GLN A 154 -8.93 31.52 0.71
C GLN A 154 -10.45 31.69 0.92
N LYS A 155 -11.28 31.12 0.04
CA LYS A 155 -12.75 31.25 0.05
C LYS A 155 -13.47 30.06 0.70
N VAL A 156 -12.72 29.07 1.19
CA VAL A 156 -13.29 27.82 1.76
C VAL A 156 -14.20 28.06 2.98
N GLU A 157 -13.92 29.07 3.83
CA GLU A 157 -14.82 29.43 4.94
C GLU A 157 -16.16 29.96 4.43
N CYS A 158 -16.14 30.75 3.35
CA CYS A 158 -17.36 31.24 2.71
C CYS A 158 -18.20 30.06 2.16
N LEU A 159 -17.55 29.00 1.70
CA LEU A 159 -18.22 27.76 1.28
C LEU A 159 -18.88 27.03 2.45
N TYR A 160 -18.28 27.07 3.65
CA TYR A 160 -18.89 26.51 4.86
C TYR A 160 -20.12 27.29 5.29
N GLU A 161 -20.06 28.61 5.21
CA GLU A 161 -21.20 29.48 5.49
C GLU A 161 -22.32 29.26 4.46
N ALA A 162 -21.99 29.05 3.19
CA ALA A 162 -22.96 28.69 2.15
C ALA A 162 -23.71 27.39 2.49
N LEU A 163 -23.00 26.34 2.94
CA LEU A 163 -23.62 25.10 3.39
C LEU A 163 -24.56 25.34 4.59
N LYS A 164 -24.11 26.13 5.57
CA LYS A 164 -24.92 26.45 6.75
C LYS A 164 -26.19 27.20 6.38
N ARG A 165 -26.12 28.25 5.55
CA ARG A 165 -27.29 29.04 5.11
C ARG A 165 -28.29 28.21 4.31
N ALA A 166 -27.79 27.41 3.37
CA ALA A 166 -28.65 26.50 2.62
C ALA A 166 -29.33 25.48 3.54
N GLY A 167 -28.59 24.93 4.50
CA GLY A 167 -29.11 23.99 5.50
C GLY A 167 -30.20 24.62 6.37
N ASP A 168 -29.92 25.79 6.95
CA ASP A 168 -30.83 26.53 7.83
C ASP A 168 -32.14 26.90 7.10
N ARG A 169 -32.05 27.23 5.80
CA ARG A 169 -33.21 27.50 4.95
C ARG A 169 -34.09 26.27 4.73
N THR A 170 -33.50 25.09 4.55
CA THR A 170 -34.24 23.87 4.25
C THR A 170 -34.61 23.05 5.49
N LEU A 171 -33.99 23.30 6.66
CA LEU A 171 -34.15 22.49 7.86
C LEU A 171 -35.61 22.19 8.25
N ARG A 172 -36.49 23.19 8.13
CA ARG A 172 -37.91 23.06 8.51
C ARG A 172 -38.76 22.29 7.51
N SER A 173 -38.39 22.32 6.23
CA SER A 173 -39.11 21.62 5.16
C SER A 173 -38.49 20.26 4.83
N PHE A 174 -37.30 19.97 5.38
CA PHE A 174 -36.60 18.72 5.12
C PHE A 174 -37.47 17.51 5.51
N PRO A 175 -37.60 16.49 4.65
CA PRO A 175 -38.47 15.35 4.89
C PRO A 175 -38.08 14.59 6.16
N THR A 176 -39.06 14.33 7.03
CA THR A 176 -38.89 13.51 8.24
C THR A 176 -38.62 12.04 7.91
N TRP A 177 -39.07 11.59 6.74
CA TRP A 177 -38.80 10.27 6.20
C TRP A 177 -38.51 10.37 4.70
N VAL A 178 -37.43 9.73 4.26
CA VAL A 178 -37.00 9.67 2.85
C VAL A 178 -37.28 8.26 2.34
N PRO A 179 -38.34 8.04 1.53
CA PRO A 179 -38.67 6.74 0.98
C PRO A 179 -37.61 6.32 -0.04
N LEU A 180 -37.09 5.11 0.14
CA LEU A 180 -36.09 4.49 -0.73
C LEU A 180 -36.73 3.36 -1.55
N ALA A 181 -36.86 3.56 -2.86
CA ALA A 181 -37.40 2.58 -3.80
C ALA A 181 -36.27 1.81 -4.48
N LEU A 182 -36.21 0.50 -4.25
CA LEU A 182 -35.19 -0.35 -4.89
C LEU A 182 -35.43 -0.42 -6.39
N HIS A 183 -34.41 -0.09 -7.17
CA HIS A 183 -34.39 -0.22 -8.61
C HIS A 183 -33.22 -1.09 -9.04
N SER A 184 -33.51 -1.99 -9.98
CA SER A 184 -32.56 -2.95 -10.54
C SER A 184 -32.65 -2.90 -12.06
N SER A 185 -31.51 -2.78 -12.71
CA SER A 185 -31.38 -2.88 -14.17
C SER A 185 -30.04 -3.53 -14.53
N ILE A 186 -29.78 -3.71 -15.84
CA ILE A 186 -28.56 -4.40 -16.30
C ILE A 186 -27.32 -3.66 -15.79
N SER A 187 -26.57 -4.29 -14.90
CA SER A 187 -25.32 -3.74 -14.34
C SER A 187 -25.51 -2.48 -13.47
N TYR A 188 -26.72 -2.24 -12.96
CA TYR A 188 -27.01 -1.17 -12.00
C TYR A 188 -28.03 -1.62 -10.93
N LEU A 189 -27.78 -1.26 -9.69
CA LEU A 189 -28.64 -1.51 -8.54
C LEU A 189 -28.53 -0.33 -7.57
N GLY A 190 -29.66 0.22 -7.14
CA GLY A 190 -29.69 1.39 -6.25
C GLY A 190 -31.07 1.67 -5.68
N PHE A 191 -31.12 2.58 -4.71
CA PHE A 191 -32.35 3.11 -4.17
C PHE A 191 -32.65 4.48 -4.77
N PHE A 192 -33.82 4.66 -5.35
CA PHE A 192 -34.31 5.95 -5.81
C PHE A 192 -35.14 6.63 -4.74
N ILE A 193 -35.07 7.96 -4.69
CA ILE A 193 -35.91 8.79 -3.84
C ILE A 193 -37.11 9.26 -4.66
N ASN A 194 -38.32 9.02 -4.15
CA ASN A 194 -39.56 9.40 -4.82
C ASN A 194 -39.76 10.93 -4.86
N ASP A 195 -40.62 11.38 -5.78
CA ASP A 195 -41.04 12.77 -5.95
C ASP A 195 -41.66 13.32 -4.65
N GLY A 196 -41.47 14.61 -4.37
CA GLY A 196 -41.74 15.22 -3.06
C GLY A 196 -40.48 15.35 -2.20
N PRO A 197 -40.05 14.32 -1.45
CA PRO A 197 -38.77 14.36 -0.71
C PRO A 197 -37.57 14.66 -1.62
N ALA A 198 -37.55 14.13 -2.84
CA ALA A 198 -36.52 14.43 -3.82
C ALA A 198 -36.52 15.91 -4.26
N ASP A 199 -37.68 16.56 -4.36
CA ASP A 199 -37.79 17.98 -4.71
C ASP A 199 -37.17 18.87 -3.64
N VAL A 200 -37.49 18.61 -2.36
CA VAL A 200 -36.92 19.37 -1.22
C VAL A 200 -35.40 19.23 -1.16
N ILE A 201 -34.88 18.02 -1.40
CA ILE A 201 -33.43 17.76 -1.43
C ILE A 201 -32.77 18.48 -2.63
N ARG A 202 -33.42 18.52 -3.80
CA ARG A 202 -32.95 19.30 -4.96
C ARG A 202 -32.97 20.81 -4.68
N GLU A 203 -34.01 21.31 -4.02
CA GLU A 203 -34.09 22.71 -3.59
C GLU A 203 -32.95 23.07 -2.64
N PHE A 204 -32.61 22.20 -1.69
CA PHE A 204 -31.42 22.37 -0.85
C PHE A 204 -30.13 22.44 -1.68
N ALA A 205 -29.95 21.52 -2.63
CA ALA A 205 -28.77 21.52 -3.50
C ALA A 205 -28.67 22.82 -4.34
N MET A 206 -29.80 23.33 -4.85
CA MET A 206 -29.86 24.60 -5.58
C MET A 206 -29.59 25.81 -4.68
N ALA A 207 -30.10 25.80 -3.45
CA ALA A 207 -29.82 26.83 -2.46
C ALA A 207 -28.32 26.87 -2.13
N PHE A 208 -27.70 25.70 -1.90
CA PHE A 208 -26.25 25.60 -1.69
C PHE A 208 -25.47 26.15 -2.88
N ALA A 209 -25.83 25.78 -4.10
CA ALA A 209 -25.17 26.27 -5.31
C ALA A 209 -25.25 27.80 -5.45
N THR A 210 -26.41 28.37 -5.11
CA THR A 210 -26.63 29.83 -5.14
C THR A 210 -25.78 30.53 -4.07
N GLU A 211 -25.82 30.06 -2.82
CA GLU A 211 -25.01 30.65 -1.73
C GLU A 211 -23.51 30.49 -1.98
N ALA A 212 -23.07 29.35 -2.53
CA ALA A 212 -21.67 29.11 -2.87
C ALA A 212 -21.18 30.04 -3.99
N SER A 213 -22.03 30.34 -4.97
CA SER A 213 -21.74 31.33 -6.01
C SER A 213 -21.64 32.75 -5.43
N VAL A 214 -22.56 33.12 -4.54
CA VAL A 214 -22.58 34.48 -3.94
C VAL A 214 -21.42 34.70 -2.96
N LEU A 215 -21.14 33.72 -2.09
CA LEU A 215 -20.20 33.89 -0.98
C LEU A 215 -18.77 33.47 -1.33
N ALA A 216 -18.62 32.44 -2.16
CA ALA A 216 -17.34 31.82 -2.46
C ALA A 216 -16.97 31.87 -3.95
N ASP A 217 -17.77 32.54 -4.80
CA ASP A 217 -17.53 32.67 -6.24
C ASP A 217 -17.37 31.31 -6.95
N CYS A 218 -18.08 30.30 -6.45
CA CYS A 218 -18.00 28.92 -6.94
C CYS A 218 -19.11 28.66 -7.97
N SER A 219 -18.74 28.04 -9.11
CA SER A 219 -19.70 27.57 -10.11
C SER A 219 -20.15 26.14 -9.78
N VAL A 220 -21.19 26.03 -8.96
CA VAL A 220 -21.74 24.73 -8.52
C VAL A 220 -22.93 24.34 -9.39
N LYS A 221 -22.86 23.16 -10.01
CA LYS A 221 -24.00 22.57 -10.74
C LYS A 221 -24.78 21.63 -9.82
N ALA A 222 -25.92 22.09 -9.33
CA ALA A 222 -26.83 21.27 -8.52
C ALA A 222 -27.39 20.08 -9.33
N CYS A 223 -27.59 18.94 -8.67
CA CYS A 223 -28.13 17.74 -9.29
C CYS A 223 -29.58 17.95 -9.72
N THR A 224 -29.83 17.88 -11.03
CA THR A 224 -31.17 17.98 -11.63
C THR A 224 -31.76 16.61 -11.99
N LYS A 225 -30.94 15.55 -11.90
CA LYS A 225 -31.34 14.17 -12.21
C LYS A 225 -32.14 13.57 -11.05
N GLN A 226 -32.75 12.42 -11.30
CA GLN A 226 -33.43 11.65 -10.25
C GLN A 226 -32.43 11.26 -9.17
N LEU A 227 -32.73 11.64 -7.93
CA LEU A 227 -31.86 11.39 -6.78
C LEU A 227 -31.88 9.91 -6.42
N HIS A 228 -30.70 9.35 -6.21
CA HIS A 228 -30.53 7.94 -5.93
C HIS A 228 -29.29 7.69 -5.07
N LEU A 229 -29.36 6.62 -4.29
CA LEU A 229 -28.25 6.01 -3.58
C LEU A 229 -27.82 4.76 -4.35
N THR A 230 -26.61 4.77 -4.89
CA THR A 230 -26.10 3.64 -5.68
C THR A 230 -25.59 2.54 -4.75
N LEU A 231 -26.11 1.32 -4.91
CA LEU A 231 -25.67 0.14 -4.15
C LEU A 231 -24.56 -0.62 -4.89
N ALA A 232 -24.75 -0.83 -6.20
CA ALA A 232 -23.79 -1.48 -7.07
C ALA A 232 -23.96 -0.99 -8.51
N HIS A 233 -22.86 -0.77 -9.22
CA HIS A 233 -22.93 -0.50 -10.66
C HIS A 233 -21.66 -0.96 -11.39
N LYS A 234 -21.78 -1.17 -12.71
CA LYS A 234 -20.71 -1.74 -13.55
C LYS A 234 -20.23 -3.11 -13.05
N PHE A 235 -21.15 -3.94 -12.55
CA PHE A 235 -20.88 -5.32 -12.13
C PHE A 235 -21.24 -6.31 -13.25
N TYR A 236 -20.68 -7.51 -13.21
CA TYR A 236 -20.97 -8.54 -14.21
C TYR A 236 -22.43 -9.01 -14.14
N PRO A 237 -23.12 -9.24 -15.28
CA PRO A 237 -24.53 -9.63 -15.28
C PRO A 237 -24.86 -10.87 -14.45
N HIS A 238 -23.93 -11.83 -14.30
CA HIS A 238 -24.16 -13.03 -13.50
C HIS A 238 -24.23 -12.76 -11.98
N HIS A 239 -23.76 -11.60 -11.50
CA HIS A 239 -23.89 -11.17 -10.11
C HIS A 239 -25.25 -10.52 -9.80
N GLN A 240 -26.08 -10.21 -10.81
CA GLN A 240 -27.33 -9.46 -10.66
C GLN A 240 -28.23 -10.07 -9.59
N ARG A 241 -28.51 -11.36 -9.69
CA ARG A 241 -29.44 -12.06 -8.79
C ARG A 241 -28.98 -11.99 -7.33
N THR A 242 -27.71 -12.27 -7.07
CA THR A 242 -27.12 -12.21 -5.73
C THR A 242 -27.20 -10.80 -5.15
N LEU A 243 -26.88 -9.78 -5.95
CA LEU A 243 -26.95 -8.38 -5.51
C LEU A 243 -28.38 -7.95 -5.20
N GLU A 244 -29.37 -8.36 -6.01
CA GLU A 244 -30.78 -8.10 -5.74
C GLU A 244 -31.25 -8.76 -4.45
N GLU A 245 -30.86 -10.01 -4.20
CA GLU A 245 -31.20 -10.75 -2.97
C GLU A 245 -30.62 -10.03 -1.75
N LEU A 246 -29.36 -9.59 -1.81
CA LEU A 246 -28.72 -8.81 -0.74
C LEU A 246 -29.40 -7.44 -0.55
N ALA A 247 -29.78 -6.75 -1.61
CA ALA A 247 -30.41 -5.43 -1.51
C ALA A 247 -31.83 -5.50 -0.92
N ARG A 248 -32.58 -6.58 -1.19
CA ARG A 248 -33.89 -6.82 -0.56
C ARG A 248 -33.81 -7.03 0.95
N ALA A 249 -32.65 -7.45 1.46
CA ALA A 249 -32.42 -7.58 2.90
C ALA A 249 -32.21 -6.23 3.60
N ILE A 250 -32.09 -5.13 2.86
CA ILE A 250 -32.01 -3.77 3.41
C ILE A 250 -33.45 -3.25 3.61
N PRO A 251 -33.92 -3.14 4.86
CA PRO A 251 -35.28 -2.68 5.14
C PRO A 251 -35.46 -1.19 4.79
N PRO A 252 -36.40 -0.81 3.92
CA PRO A 252 -36.62 0.58 3.50
C PRO A 252 -37.23 1.48 4.60
N SER A 253 -37.63 0.90 5.74
CA SER A 253 -38.45 1.55 6.78
C SER A 253 -37.68 1.95 8.05
N HIS A 254 -36.34 1.83 8.09
CA HIS A 254 -35.59 2.28 9.27
C HIS A 254 -35.53 3.80 9.33
N SER A 255 -35.78 4.37 10.51
CA SER A 255 -35.55 5.79 10.78
C SER A 255 -34.06 6.09 10.55
N CYS A 256 -33.78 6.96 9.58
CA CYS A 256 -32.43 7.37 9.22
C CYS A 256 -32.35 8.89 9.36
N GLN A 257 -31.32 9.38 10.04
CA GLN A 257 -30.96 10.79 9.97
C GLN A 257 -30.15 11.02 8.70
N TRP A 258 -30.34 12.18 8.08
CA TRP A 258 -29.62 12.55 6.86
C TRP A 258 -28.72 13.74 7.15
N THR A 259 -27.49 13.63 6.67
CA THR A 259 -26.47 14.65 6.85
C THR A 259 -25.94 15.08 5.48
N ALA A 260 -26.05 16.36 5.15
CA ALA A 260 -25.30 16.94 4.05
C ALA A 260 -23.84 17.06 4.47
N ALA A 261 -22.91 16.55 3.66
CA ALA A 261 -21.50 16.51 3.99
C ALA A 261 -20.68 17.03 2.80
N LEU A 262 -19.88 18.07 3.06
CA LEU A 262 -18.95 18.64 2.10
C LEU A 262 -17.62 17.89 2.19
N TYR A 263 -17.20 17.32 1.07
CA TYR A 263 -15.91 16.66 0.92
C TYR A 263 -15.06 17.40 -0.11
N SER A 264 -13.75 17.24 -0.01
CA SER A 264 -12.82 17.62 -1.06
C SER A 264 -11.84 16.51 -1.40
N ARG A 265 -11.25 16.61 -2.58
CA ARG A 265 -10.17 15.75 -3.06
C ARG A 265 -9.16 16.58 -3.85
N ASP A 266 -7.95 16.06 -3.90
CA ASP A 266 -6.86 16.69 -4.65
C ASP A 266 -7.12 16.57 -6.15
N MET A 267 -7.28 17.72 -6.81
CA MET A 267 -7.59 17.80 -8.24
C MET A 267 -6.50 17.15 -9.12
N ARG A 268 -5.26 17.07 -8.66
CA ARG A 268 -4.15 16.48 -9.42
C ARG A 268 -4.34 14.97 -9.66
N PHE A 269 -5.06 14.29 -8.77
CA PHE A 269 -5.11 12.83 -8.71
C PHE A 269 -6.49 12.23 -9.02
N VAL A 270 -7.40 13.01 -9.60
CA VAL A 270 -8.79 12.60 -9.90
C VAL A 270 -8.90 11.34 -10.78
N HIS A 271 -7.89 11.07 -11.62
CA HIS A 271 -7.86 9.89 -12.50
C HIS A 271 -6.85 8.83 -12.07
N TYR A 272 -6.24 9.00 -10.89
CA TYR A 272 -5.20 8.12 -10.41
C TYR A 272 -5.82 6.95 -9.64
N GLN A 273 -5.17 5.80 -9.70
CA GLN A 273 -5.47 4.70 -8.81
C GLN A 273 -4.97 5.03 -7.41
N THR A 274 -5.84 4.85 -6.41
CA THR A 274 -5.46 4.97 -5.00
C THR A 274 -4.98 3.63 -4.45
N LEU A 275 -3.79 3.62 -3.90
CA LEU A 275 -3.19 2.48 -3.20
C LEU A 275 -3.03 2.82 -1.72
N LYS A 276 -3.29 1.86 -0.85
CA LYS A 276 -3.01 1.94 0.59
C LYS A 276 -1.78 1.12 0.90
N VAL A 277 -0.83 1.71 1.64
CA VAL A 277 0.38 1.04 2.08
C VAL A 277 0.06 0.06 3.21
N LEU A 278 0.44 -1.20 3.02
CA LEU A 278 0.29 -2.28 4.00
C LEU A 278 1.56 -2.50 4.83
N PHE A 279 2.73 -2.31 4.22
CA PHE A 279 4.00 -2.62 4.83
C PHE A 279 4.97 -1.44 4.75
N GLN A 280 5.85 -1.32 5.75
CA GLN A 280 6.88 -0.31 5.74
C GLN A 280 7.94 -0.64 4.68
N TYR A 281 8.36 0.36 3.91
CA TYR A 281 9.45 0.23 2.95
C TYR A 281 10.43 1.39 3.09
N LYS A 282 11.71 1.08 3.21
CA LYS A 282 12.79 2.06 3.19
C LYS A 282 13.41 2.08 1.80
N PRO A 283 13.49 3.25 1.15
CA PRO A 283 14.11 3.41 -0.17
C PRO A 283 15.53 2.85 -0.17
N GLN A 284 15.86 2.05 -1.19
CA GLN A 284 17.21 1.59 -1.47
C GLN A 284 17.92 2.50 -2.47
N ASN A 285 17.14 3.15 -3.35
CA ASN A 285 17.62 4.10 -4.34
C ASN A 285 16.94 5.48 -4.14
N VAL A 286 17.54 6.52 -4.74
CA VAL A 286 17.09 7.93 -4.56
C VAL A 286 15.77 8.25 -5.26
N ASP A 287 15.39 7.43 -6.23
CA ASP A 287 14.16 7.50 -7.01
C ASP A 287 13.02 6.68 -6.39
N GLU A 288 13.27 5.98 -5.28
CA GLU A 288 12.27 5.17 -4.58
C GLU A 288 11.55 5.96 -3.47
N LEU A 289 10.28 5.63 -3.30
CA LEU A 289 9.39 6.27 -2.34
C LEU A 289 9.44 5.53 -0.98
N MET A 290 9.61 6.29 0.10
CA MET A 290 9.47 5.73 1.45
C MET A 290 8.00 5.42 1.74
N LEU A 291 7.71 4.21 2.20
CA LEU A 291 6.35 3.77 2.53
C LEU A 291 6.19 3.60 4.04
N SER A 292 5.11 4.13 4.61
CA SER A 292 4.69 3.87 5.98
C SER A 292 3.29 3.25 6.01
N PRO A 293 3.05 2.19 6.80
CA PRO A 293 1.75 1.52 6.85
C PRO A 293 0.60 2.49 7.14
N GLY A 294 -0.48 2.38 6.36
CA GLY A 294 -1.64 3.27 6.46
C GLY A 294 -1.61 4.49 5.54
N ASP A 295 -0.45 4.85 4.98
CA ASP A 295 -0.36 5.93 3.99
C ASP A 295 -1.06 5.57 2.67
N TYR A 296 -1.42 6.59 1.89
CA TYR A 296 -1.97 6.43 0.55
C TYR A 296 -1.02 6.95 -0.53
N ILE A 297 -1.02 6.25 -1.65
CA ILE A 297 -0.23 6.57 -2.85
C ILE A 297 -1.16 6.71 -4.04
N PHE A 298 -0.97 7.76 -4.83
CA PHE A 298 -1.65 7.98 -6.10
C PHE A 298 -0.79 7.46 -7.24
N VAL A 299 -1.33 6.56 -8.05
CA VAL A 299 -0.64 5.94 -9.18
C VAL A 299 -1.38 6.28 -10.47
N ASP A 300 -0.71 6.94 -11.41
CA ASP A 300 -1.26 7.22 -12.74
C ASP A 300 -1.19 5.95 -13.60
N PRO A 301 -2.31 5.32 -13.99
CA PRO A 301 -2.27 4.10 -14.79
C PRO A 301 -1.62 4.28 -16.17
N THR A 302 -1.53 5.51 -16.67
CA THR A 302 -0.95 5.84 -17.98
C THR A 302 0.56 6.03 -17.94
N GLN A 303 1.13 6.27 -16.76
CA GLN A 303 2.56 6.56 -16.58
C GLN A 303 3.30 5.41 -15.87
N GLN A 304 2.96 4.17 -16.23
CA GLN A 304 3.58 2.97 -15.65
C GLN A 304 4.57 2.28 -16.60
N GLU A 305 4.82 2.83 -17.80
CA GLU A 305 5.75 2.22 -18.78
C GLU A 305 7.19 2.16 -18.27
N GLU A 306 7.59 3.14 -17.45
CA GLU A 306 8.89 3.17 -16.78
C GLU A 306 8.95 2.26 -15.55
N ALA A 307 7.79 1.78 -15.06
CA ALA A 307 7.69 0.94 -13.87
C ALA A 307 7.93 -0.54 -14.24
N SER A 308 8.98 -1.12 -13.66
CA SER A 308 9.23 -2.56 -13.78
C SER A 308 8.18 -3.36 -13.00
N GLU A 309 7.52 -4.36 -13.60
CA GLU A 309 6.56 -5.28 -12.94
C GLU A 309 6.93 -5.63 -11.47
N GLY A 310 5.94 -5.53 -10.57
CA GLY A 310 6.16 -5.59 -9.13
C GLY A 310 6.53 -4.25 -8.51
N TRP A 311 6.79 -3.22 -9.32
CA TRP A 311 6.93 -1.83 -8.93
C TRP A 311 5.90 -0.97 -9.67
N ALA A 312 5.44 0.07 -8.98
CA ALA A 312 4.64 1.14 -9.56
C ALA A 312 5.39 2.46 -9.36
N ILE A 313 5.06 3.45 -10.18
CA ILE A 313 5.46 4.84 -9.93
C ILE A 313 4.25 5.58 -9.40
N GLY A 314 4.41 6.19 -8.23
CA GLY A 314 3.32 6.89 -7.56
C GLY A 314 3.77 8.09 -6.77
N THR A 315 2.79 8.90 -6.40
CA THR A 315 2.95 10.10 -5.58
C THR A 315 2.37 9.86 -4.20
N SER A 316 3.19 10.09 -3.17
CA SER A 316 2.76 10.01 -1.76
C SER A 316 1.72 11.06 -1.45
N GLN A 317 0.55 10.67 -0.93
CA GLN A 317 -0.43 11.64 -0.41
C GLN A 317 0.16 12.42 0.78
N ARG A 318 1.01 11.78 1.58
CA ARG A 318 1.54 12.38 2.81
C ARG A 318 2.62 13.42 2.55
N THR A 319 3.43 13.24 1.51
CA THR A 319 4.60 14.09 1.26
C THR A 319 4.59 14.81 -0.08
N GLY A 320 3.66 14.47 -0.99
CA GLY A 320 3.62 14.98 -2.36
C GLY A 320 4.79 14.54 -3.25
N CYS A 321 5.75 13.76 -2.71
CA CYS A 321 6.89 13.26 -3.48
C CYS A 321 6.47 12.11 -4.39
N ARG A 322 7.03 12.08 -5.60
CA ARG A 322 6.88 11.00 -6.59
C ARG A 322 8.09 10.07 -6.54
N GLY A 323 7.86 8.76 -6.67
CA GLY A 323 8.94 7.77 -6.73
C GLY A 323 8.43 6.36 -7.02
N PHE A 324 9.37 5.43 -7.17
CA PHE A 324 9.11 4.01 -7.33
C PHE A 324 8.69 3.38 -5.99
N LEU A 325 7.66 2.53 -6.02
CA LEU A 325 7.21 1.77 -4.87
C LEU A 325 6.95 0.30 -5.25
N PRO A 326 7.25 -0.66 -4.36
CA PRO A 326 6.90 -2.06 -4.59
C PRO A 326 5.38 -2.27 -4.51
N GLU A 327 4.77 -2.78 -5.59
CA GLU A 327 3.31 -2.97 -5.69
C GLU A 327 2.79 -3.90 -4.60
N ASN A 328 3.54 -4.95 -4.28
CA ASN A 328 3.18 -5.94 -3.26
C ASN A 328 3.21 -5.40 -1.83
N TYR A 329 3.64 -4.15 -1.62
CA TYR A 329 3.57 -3.46 -0.33
C TYR A 329 2.27 -2.68 -0.16
N THR A 330 1.41 -2.71 -1.17
CA THR A 330 0.19 -1.92 -1.22
C THR A 330 -1.02 -2.76 -1.61
N GLU A 331 -2.20 -2.26 -1.30
CA GLU A 331 -3.45 -2.77 -1.82
C GLU A 331 -4.28 -1.65 -2.46
N ARG A 332 -5.20 -1.99 -3.35
CA ARG A 332 -6.11 -1.00 -3.93
C ARG A 332 -7.08 -0.49 -2.86
N ALA A 333 -6.99 0.80 -2.55
CA ALA A 333 -7.89 1.50 -1.64
C ALA A 333 -9.18 1.93 -2.37
N CYS A 334 -10.13 2.47 -1.62
CA CYS A 334 -11.26 3.19 -2.21
C CYS A 334 -10.84 4.63 -2.51
N GLU A 335 -11.35 5.21 -3.60
CA GLU A 335 -11.02 6.60 -3.96
C GLU A 335 -11.33 7.57 -2.81
N SER A 336 -12.50 7.39 -2.16
CA SER A 336 -12.92 8.26 -1.06
C SER A 336 -12.11 8.13 0.21
N ASP A 337 -11.21 7.13 0.33
CA ASP A 337 -10.36 6.97 1.51
C ASP A 337 -9.35 8.12 1.66
N THR A 338 -9.06 8.82 0.55
CA THR A 338 -8.18 10.00 0.53
C THR A 338 -8.93 11.32 0.57
N TRP A 339 -10.26 11.30 0.51
CA TRP A 339 -11.06 12.51 0.52
C TRP A 339 -11.10 13.13 1.91
N VAL A 340 -11.11 14.46 1.92
CA VAL A 340 -11.11 15.25 3.14
C VAL A 340 -12.54 15.64 3.45
N LYS A 341 -13.02 15.30 4.64
CA LYS A 341 -14.34 15.74 5.12
C LYS A 341 -14.20 17.12 5.77
N HIS A 342 -14.98 18.09 5.30
CA HIS A 342 -14.93 19.48 5.79
C HIS A 342 -16.00 19.76 6.83
N ARG A 343 -17.20 20.13 6.38
CA ARG A 343 -18.33 20.50 7.22
C ARG A 343 -19.54 19.65 6.89
N THR A 344 -20.36 19.44 7.90
CA THR A 344 -21.59 18.68 7.80
C THR A 344 -22.77 19.49 8.33
N TYR A 345 -23.92 19.31 7.72
CA TYR A 345 -25.18 19.83 8.18
C TYR A 345 -26.18 18.69 8.35
N THR A 346 -26.64 18.46 9.58
CA THR A 346 -27.57 17.36 9.88
C THR A 346 -28.99 17.88 9.96
N PHE A 347 -29.89 17.27 9.19
CA PHE A 347 -31.30 17.62 9.18
C PHE A 347 -32.01 16.86 10.31
N SER A 348 -32.05 17.45 11.49
CA SER A 348 -32.82 16.93 12.63
C SER A 348 -33.45 18.09 13.38
N LEU A 349 -34.77 18.01 13.60
CA LEU A 349 -35.45 18.87 14.56
C LEU A 349 -35.06 18.35 15.95
N ALA A 350 -34.27 19.12 16.70
CA ALA A 350 -33.98 18.78 18.09
C ALA A 350 -35.31 18.62 18.83
N MET A 351 -35.62 17.40 19.28
CA MET A 351 -36.63 17.22 20.32
C MET A 351 -35.94 17.52 21.65
N ASP A 352 -36.33 18.62 22.26
CA ASP A 352 -36.00 18.94 23.65
C ASP A 352 -36.50 17.82 24.58
N GLY A 353 -35.60 17.32 25.43
CA GLY A 353 -35.89 17.01 26.83
C GLY A 353 -36.55 15.66 27.20
N ASN A 354 -35.77 14.88 27.95
CA ASN A 354 -36.18 13.86 28.95
C ASN A 354 -36.77 12.51 28.48
N SER A 355 -35.96 11.44 28.60
CA SER A 355 -36.30 10.37 29.55
C SER A 355 -35.07 9.56 29.97
N ARG A 356 -35.06 9.22 31.25
CA ARG A 356 -34.00 8.60 32.04
C ARG A 356 -33.92 7.08 31.85
N LYS A 357 -32.68 6.59 32.02
CA LYS A 357 -32.23 5.50 32.91
C LYS A 357 -32.31 4.01 32.52
N ASP A 358 -31.14 3.43 32.80
CA ASP A 358 -30.84 2.14 33.45
C ASP A 358 -30.69 0.88 32.59
N GLY A 359 -29.55 0.19 32.77
CA GLY A 359 -29.46 -1.26 32.60
C GLY A 359 -28.12 -1.82 32.14
N ASP A 360 -27.14 -1.94 33.05
CA ASP A 360 -25.99 -2.85 32.92
C ASP A 360 -26.43 -4.30 32.65
N ALA A 361 -25.69 -5.05 31.80
CA ALA A 361 -25.49 -6.49 32.00
C ALA A 361 -24.32 -7.04 31.15
N ASN A 362 -23.26 -7.40 31.87
CA ASN A 362 -22.15 -8.25 31.48
C ASN A 362 -22.63 -9.68 31.17
N GLY A 363 -22.07 -10.34 30.15
CA GLY A 363 -22.45 -11.71 29.79
C GLY A 363 -21.39 -12.43 28.94
N ARG A 364 -20.39 -13.02 29.60
CA ARG A 364 -19.53 -14.06 29.03
C ARG A 364 -20.32 -15.34 28.83
N LEU A 365 -20.20 -15.99 27.66
CA LEU A 365 -20.33 -17.45 27.55
C LEU A 365 -19.37 -18.00 26.49
N SER A 366 -18.41 -18.78 26.97
CA SER A 366 -17.65 -19.78 26.22
C SER A 366 -18.55 -20.96 25.85
N GLY A 367 -18.24 -21.61 24.73
CA GLY A 367 -18.83 -22.89 24.36
C GLY A 367 -18.12 -23.49 23.15
N ASP A 368 -17.14 -24.35 23.41
CA ASP A 368 -16.61 -25.34 22.47
C ASP A 368 -17.71 -26.34 22.06
N PHE A 369 -17.63 -26.93 20.86
CA PHE A 369 -17.58 -28.38 20.60
C PHE A 369 -17.70 -28.69 19.07
N HIS A 370 -16.55 -29.07 18.49
CA HIS A 370 -16.30 -30.19 17.56
C HIS A 370 -17.07 -30.42 16.23
N SER A 371 -16.22 -30.63 15.21
CA SER A 371 -16.16 -31.74 14.23
C SER A 371 -16.71 -31.55 12.81
N SER A 372 -15.82 -31.85 11.86
CA SER A 372 -16.00 -31.95 10.41
C SER A 372 -17.10 -32.93 9.99
N PRO A 373 -17.52 -32.86 8.72
CA PRO A 373 -16.96 -33.82 7.77
C PRO A 373 -16.67 -33.23 6.37
N ALA A 374 -15.56 -33.69 5.78
CA ALA A 374 -15.40 -33.80 4.33
C ALA A 374 -15.45 -35.32 3.99
N PRO A 375 -15.33 -35.79 2.72
CA PRO A 375 -15.29 -35.09 1.44
C PRO A 375 -16.17 -35.78 0.36
N ARG A 376 -16.27 -35.19 -0.86
CA ARG A 376 -16.28 -35.94 -2.14
C ARG A 376 -16.26 -34.97 -3.33
N GLY A 377 -15.24 -35.09 -4.16
CA GLY A 377 -15.07 -34.34 -5.41
C GLY A 377 -14.00 -35.01 -6.26
N VAL A 378 -14.33 -36.21 -6.74
CA VAL A 378 -13.50 -37.02 -7.64
C VAL A 378 -13.50 -36.35 -9.01
N SER A 379 -12.52 -35.48 -9.29
CA SER A 379 -12.22 -35.06 -10.67
C SER A 379 -10.80 -34.50 -10.90
N SER A 380 -9.90 -34.51 -9.91
CA SER A 380 -8.51 -34.01 -10.07
C SER A 380 -7.48 -35.10 -10.41
N ALA A 381 -7.78 -36.37 -10.16
CA ALA A 381 -6.81 -37.46 -10.28
C ALA A 381 -6.39 -37.76 -11.73
N LEU A 382 -7.29 -37.59 -12.70
CA LEU A 382 -7.01 -37.87 -14.12
C LEU A 382 -6.12 -36.79 -14.78
N ALA A 383 -6.12 -35.55 -14.28
CA ALA A 383 -5.20 -34.51 -14.73
C ALA A 383 -3.81 -34.65 -14.08
N LEU A 384 -3.75 -35.11 -12.83
CA LEU A 384 -2.49 -35.32 -12.10
C LEU A 384 -1.70 -36.53 -12.66
N GLN A 385 -2.38 -37.55 -13.18
CA GLN A 385 -1.75 -38.73 -13.76
C GLN A 385 -1.07 -38.46 -15.12
N ALA A 386 -1.42 -37.38 -15.81
CA ALA A 386 -0.79 -36.97 -17.06
C ALA A 386 0.58 -36.27 -16.87
N MET A 387 0.79 -35.58 -15.73
CA MET A 387 2.07 -34.94 -15.38
C MET A 387 3.21 -35.96 -15.13
N ILE A 388 2.89 -37.22 -14.83
CA ILE A 388 3.86 -38.24 -14.41
C ILE A 388 4.64 -38.85 -15.60
N SER A 389 4.24 -38.55 -16.84
CA SER A 389 4.80 -39.19 -18.05
C SER A 389 5.69 -38.31 -18.93
N ARG A 390 5.83 -37.02 -18.60
CA ARG A 390 6.64 -36.08 -19.38
C ARG A 390 7.98 -35.81 -18.72
N ARG A 391 8.96 -35.49 -19.56
CA ARG A 391 10.27 -35.02 -19.12
C ARG A 391 10.15 -33.52 -18.89
N SER A 392 10.57 -33.03 -17.74
CA SER A 392 10.37 -31.63 -17.37
C SER A 392 11.62 -31.04 -16.73
N VAL A 393 11.78 -29.72 -16.83
CA VAL A 393 12.86 -28.95 -16.19
C VAL A 393 12.23 -27.95 -15.25
N LEU A 394 12.65 -27.97 -13.99
CA LEU A 394 12.25 -27.00 -12.97
C LEU A 394 13.46 -26.15 -12.60
N VAL A 395 13.46 -24.88 -12.99
CA VAL A 395 14.50 -23.92 -12.63
C VAL A 395 14.06 -23.13 -11.40
N VAL A 396 14.90 -23.08 -10.38
CA VAL A 396 14.59 -22.47 -9.08
C VAL A 396 15.69 -21.49 -8.68
N ARG A 397 15.32 -20.25 -8.32
CA ARG A 397 16.25 -19.28 -7.72
C ARG A 397 16.61 -19.70 -6.29
N HIS A 398 17.87 -19.52 -5.89
CA HIS A 398 18.31 -19.72 -4.51
C HIS A 398 17.47 -18.95 -3.47
N GLY A 399 17.51 -19.40 -2.21
CA GLY A 399 16.88 -18.71 -1.07
C GLY A 399 17.50 -17.36 -0.71
N GLU A 400 16.89 -16.67 0.24
CA GLU A 400 17.40 -15.40 0.80
C GLU A 400 18.87 -15.54 1.24
N ARG A 401 19.70 -14.57 0.82
CA ARG A 401 21.13 -14.51 1.14
C ARG A 401 21.38 -13.61 2.34
N VAL A 402 22.41 -13.91 3.13
CA VAL A 402 22.78 -13.06 4.29
C VAL A 402 23.18 -11.65 3.89
N ASP A 403 23.94 -11.48 2.82
CA ASP A 403 24.44 -10.18 2.36
C ASP A 403 23.33 -9.28 1.78
N GLN A 404 22.25 -9.88 1.27
CA GLN A 404 21.07 -9.15 0.84
C GLN A 404 20.33 -8.50 2.02
N ILE A 405 20.37 -9.11 3.20
CA ILE A 405 19.66 -8.62 4.39
C ILE A 405 20.56 -7.72 5.25
N PHE A 406 21.81 -8.12 5.46
CA PHE A 406 22.74 -7.45 6.37
C PHE A 406 23.71 -6.50 5.64
N GLY A 407 23.58 -6.38 4.33
CA GLY A 407 24.36 -5.48 3.49
C GLY A 407 25.80 -5.93 3.27
N LYS A 408 26.59 -5.07 2.63
CA LYS A 408 27.98 -5.38 2.23
C LYS A 408 28.91 -5.68 3.42
N SER A 409 28.60 -5.17 4.61
CA SER A 409 29.41 -5.38 5.82
C SER A 409 29.00 -6.62 6.64
N TRP A 410 28.15 -7.50 6.10
CA TRP A 410 27.61 -8.65 6.82
C TRP A 410 28.71 -9.54 7.42
N LEU A 411 29.83 -9.69 6.71
CA LEU A 411 30.92 -10.56 7.14
C LEU A 411 31.63 -9.98 8.36
N GLN A 412 31.86 -8.66 8.39
CA GLN A 412 32.41 -7.96 9.55
C GLN A 412 31.46 -8.05 10.73
N GLN A 413 30.15 -7.95 10.52
CA GLN A 413 29.14 -8.06 11.58
C GLN A 413 29.17 -9.43 12.27
N CYS A 414 29.45 -10.52 11.53
CA CYS A 414 29.48 -11.88 12.08
C CYS A 414 30.89 -12.41 12.42
N THR A 415 31.94 -11.58 12.32
CA THR A 415 33.32 -12.00 12.62
C THR A 415 33.80 -11.35 13.92
N THR A 416 34.21 -12.16 14.88
CA THR A 416 34.80 -11.69 16.14
C THR A 416 36.23 -11.17 15.91
N ALA A 417 36.79 -10.47 16.90
CA ALA A 417 38.15 -9.93 16.83
C ALA A 417 39.23 -11.00 16.61
N ASP A 418 39.01 -12.24 17.07
CA ASP A 418 39.89 -13.41 16.84
C ASP A 418 39.60 -14.13 15.50
N GLY A 419 38.76 -13.55 14.63
CA GLY A 419 38.48 -14.08 13.30
C GLY A 419 37.50 -15.25 13.27
N LYS A 420 36.75 -15.49 14.35
CA LYS A 420 35.76 -16.58 14.42
C LYS A 420 34.36 -16.09 14.03
N TYR A 421 33.57 -17.03 13.51
CA TYR A 421 32.16 -16.78 13.23
C TYR A 421 31.34 -16.71 14.52
N HIS A 422 30.48 -15.71 14.63
CA HIS A 422 29.40 -15.65 15.61
C HIS A 422 28.10 -15.19 14.93
N ARG A 423 26.97 -15.34 15.62
CA ARG A 423 25.64 -15.01 15.07
C ARG A 423 25.11 -13.75 15.74
N PRO A 424 25.27 -12.56 15.13
CA PRO A 424 24.81 -11.30 15.74
C PRO A 424 23.30 -11.11 15.64
N ASP A 425 22.65 -11.76 14.66
CA ASP A 425 21.19 -11.77 14.46
C ASP A 425 20.71 -13.20 14.17
N LEU A 426 19.49 -13.55 14.56
CA LEU A 426 18.93 -14.90 14.40
C LEU A 426 18.76 -15.32 12.94
N ASN A 427 18.65 -14.35 12.02
CA ASN A 427 18.60 -14.59 10.58
C ASN A 427 19.98 -14.92 9.98
N PHE A 428 21.09 -14.80 10.72
CA PHE A 428 22.35 -15.46 10.34
C PHE A 428 22.27 -16.98 10.58
N PRO A 429 22.86 -17.81 9.69
CA PRO A 429 22.83 -19.25 9.81
C PRO A 429 23.49 -19.74 11.11
N ARG A 430 23.18 -20.96 11.56
CA ARG A 430 23.74 -21.50 12.82
C ARG A 430 25.26 -21.64 12.81
N SER A 431 25.84 -21.86 11.64
CA SER A 431 27.27 -22.06 11.44
C SER A 431 27.62 -21.82 9.98
N LEU A 432 28.89 -21.49 9.70
CA LEU A 432 29.43 -21.47 8.35
C LEU A 432 30.20 -22.78 8.07
N PRO A 433 30.17 -23.30 6.83
CA PRO A 433 31.05 -24.37 6.40
C PRO A 433 32.53 -24.04 6.63
N ARG A 434 33.36 -25.06 6.82
CA ARG A 434 34.81 -24.88 6.82
C ARG A 434 35.29 -24.62 5.40
N ARG A 435 36.16 -23.63 5.22
CA ARG A 435 36.89 -23.34 3.98
C ARG A 435 38.38 -23.25 4.30
N SER A 436 39.21 -23.73 3.40
CA SER A 436 40.68 -23.78 3.53
C SER A 436 41.33 -22.40 3.73
N SER A 437 40.74 -21.38 3.11
CA SER A 437 41.10 -19.95 3.17
C SER A 437 40.44 -19.17 4.32
N GLY A 438 39.61 -19.83 5.13
CA GLY A 438 38.93 -19.24 6.28
C GLY A 438 37.66 -18.44 5.93
N ILE A 439 37.28 -17.51 6.82
CA ILE A 439 35.98 -16.82 6.76
C ILE A 439 35.90 -15.75 5.66
N LYS A 440 37.04 -15.28 5.14
CA LYS A 440 37.09 -14.18 4.15
C LYS A 440 36.47 -14.55 2.80
N ASP A 441 36.61 -15.79 2.37
CA ASP A 441 36.10 -16.24 1.07
C ASP A 441 34.57 -16.25 0.97
N PHE A 442 33.86 -16.13 2.10
CA PHE A 442 32.43 -15.95 2.07
C PHE A 442 32.00 -14.57 1.58
N GLU A 443 32.87 -13.55 1.61
CA GLU A 443 32.53 -12.17 1.22
C GLU A 443 31.88 -12.10 -0.17
N ASN A 444 32.44 -12.83 -1.14
CA ASN A 444 31.93 -12.91 -2.51
C ASN A 444 31.16 -14.21 -2.80
N ASP A 445 30.97 -15.08 -1.80
CA ASP A 445 30.18 -16.31 -1.91
C ASP A 445 29.35 -16.53 -0.63
N PRO A 446 28.38 -15.63 -0.36
CA PRO A 446 27.64 -15.62 0.89
C PRO A 446 26.69 -16.82 1.00
N PRO A 447 26.46 -17.33 2.23
CA PRO A 447 25.49 -18.38 2.49
C PRO A 447 24.03 -17.87 2.42
N LEU A 448 23.10 -18.81 2.49
CA LEU A 448 21.70 -18.53 2.84
C LEU A 448 21.59 -17.98 4.27
N SER A 449 20.60 -17.10 4.47
CA SER A 449 20.12 -16.72 5.80
C SER A 449 19.27 -17.84 6.43
N SER A 450 18.91 -17.70 7.70
CA SER A 450 17.96 -18.64 8.34
C SER A 450 16.60 -18.64 7.64
N CYS A 451 16.12 -17.49 7.17
CA CYS A 451 14.92 -17.38 6.35
C CYS A 451 15.10 -18.06 4.99
N GLY A 452 16.26 -17.89 4.34
CA GLY A 452 16.58 -18.59 3.08
C GLY A 452 16.57 -20.12 3.21
N ILE A 453 17.07 -20.64 4.33
CA ILE A 453 16.98 -22.06 4.68
C ILE A 453 15.51 -22.49 4.86
N PHE A 454 14.72 -21.70 5.60
CA PHE A 454 13.29 -21.95 5.77
C PHE A 454 12.53 -21.99 4.44
N GLN A 455 12.73 -20.98 3.58
CA GLN A 455 12.12 -20.92 2.24
C GLN A 455 12.46 -22.16 1.42
N SER A 456 13.73 -22.60 1.45
CA SER A 456 14.21 -23.76 0.70
C SER A 456 13.56 -25.06 1.18
N ARG A 457 13.42 -25.24 2.51
CA ARG A 457 12.71 -26.39 3.08
C ARG A 457 11.22 -26.35 2.76
N LEU A 458 10.57 -25.21 2.92
CA LEU A 458 9.15 -25.08 2.61
C LEU A 458 8.85 -25.44 1.15
N ALA A 459 9.69 -24.97 0.21
CA ALA A 459 9.60 -25.36 -1.20
C ALA A 459 9.80 -26.87 -1.41
N GLY A 460 10.80 -27.47 -0.76
CA GLY A 460 11.03 -28.92 -0.82
C GLY A 460 9.87 -29.75 -0.26
N GLY A 461 9.27 -29.31 0.85
CA GLY A 461 8.07 -29.93 1.42
C GLY A 461 6.87 -29.85 0.49
N ALA A 462 6.61 -28.68 -0.10
CA ALA A 462 5.56 -28.52 -1.09
C ALA A 462 5.78 -29.39 -2.34
N LEU A 463 7.03 -29.54 -2.78
CA LEU A 463 7.38 -30.43 -3.89
C LEU A 463 7.13 -31.91 -3.51
N MET A 464 7.44 -32.32 -2.28
CA MET A 464 7.10 -33.65 -1.78
C MET A 464 5.57 -33.87 -1.82
N ASP A 465 4.80 -32.92 -1.29
CA ASP A 465 3.34 -32.99 -1.24
C ASP A 465 2.70 -33.05 -2.63
N SER A 466 3.32 -32.42 -3.63
CA SER A 466 2.87 -32.47 -5.02
C SER A 466 3.08 -33.83 -5.71
N GLY A 467 3.84 -34.74 -5.08
CA GLY A 467 4.09 -36.09 -5.61
C GLY A 467 5.03 -36.14 -6.82
N ILE A 468 5.84 -35.09 -7.03
CA ILE A 468 6.76 -35.04 -8.16
C ILE A 468 7.89 -36.07 -8.05
N ARG A 469 8.40 -36.50 -9.21
CA ARG A 469 9.57 -37.39 -9.30
C ARG A 469 10.77 -36.64 -9.85
N LEU A 470 11.76 -36.35 -9.00
CA LEU A 470 13.06 -35.84 -9.45
C LEU A 470 13.91 -36.95 -10.04
N THR A 471 14.51 -36.68 -11.20
CA THR A 471 15.45 -37.59 -11.89
C THR A 471 16.90 -37.11 -11.79
N ALA A 472 17.11 -35.81 -11.67
CA ALA A 472 18.43 -35.20 -11.53
C ALA A 472 18.34 -33.84 -10.83
N VAL A 473 19.44 -33.41 -10.23
CA VAL A 473 19.59 -32.07 -9.64
C VAL A 473 20.93 -31.46 -10.02
N PHE A 474 20.87 -30.26 -10.59
CA PHE A 474 22.02 -29.45 -10.99
C PHE A 474 21.98 -28.13 -10.24
N THR A 475 23.16 -27.61 -9.90
CA THR A 475 23.26 -26.35 -9.17
C THR A 475 24.36 -25.47 -9.72
N SER A 476 24.17 -24.16 -9.65
CA SER A 476 25.28 -23.22 -9.73
C SER A 476 26.33 -23.50 -8.62
N PRO A 477 27.63 -23.20 -8.83
CA PRO A 477 28.68 -23.37 -7.82
C PRO A 477 28.57 -22.45 -6.61
N ALA A 478 27.73 -21.41 -6.65
CA ALA A 478 27.54 -20.50 -5.53
C ALA A 478 27.01 -21.26 -4.29
N LEU A 479 27.55 -20.99 -3.11
CA LEU A 479 27.19 -21.68 -1.87
C LEU A 479 25.69 -21.60 -1.60
N ARG A 480 25.08 -20.42 -1.80
CA ARG A 480 23.64 -20.18 -1.70
C ARG A 480 22.79 -21.15 -2.55
N CYS A 481 23.25 -21.49 -3.75
CA CYS A 481 22.54 -22.40 -4.67
C CYS A 481 22.70 -23.86 -4.20
N VAL A 482 23.91 -24.26 -3.80
CA VAL A 482 24.18 -25.61 -3.28
C VAL A 482 23.42 -25.86 -1.97
N GLN A 483 23.34 -24.87 -1.07
CA GLN A 483 22.55 -24.92 0.16
C GLN A 483 21.05 -25.03 -0.12
N THR A 484 20.54 -24.25 -1.08
CA THR A 484 19.13 -24.31 -1.48
C THR A 484 18.78 -25.72 -1.96
N ALA A 485 19.60 -26.29 -2.86
CA ALA A 485 19.39 -27.64 -3.39
C ALA A 485 19.44 -28.71 -2.30
N LYS A 486 20.41 -28.63 -1.37
CA LYS A 486 20.48 -29.53 -0.22
C LYS A 486 19.19 -29.52 0.58
N HIS A 487 18.69 -28.34 0.96
CA HIS A 487 17.49 -28.23 1.79
C HIS A 487 16.21 -28.68 1.07
N ILE A 488 16.10 -28.44 -0.24
CA ILE A 488 15.03 -29.00 -1.06
C ILE A 488 15.08 -30.55 -1.04
N LEU A 489 16.27 -31.13 -1.24
CA LEU A 489 16.45 -32.59 -1.25
C LEU A 489 16.22 -33.24 0.12
N GLU A 490 16.58 -32.57 1.21
CA GLU A 490 16.31 -33.03 2.60
C GLU A 490 14.81 -33.17 2.86
N GLU A 491 13.99 -32.25 2.35
CA GLU A 491 12.53 -32.34 2.52
C GLU A 491 11.90 -33.35 1.57
N LEU A 492 12.43 -33.49 0.35
CA LEU A 492 12.08 -34.56 -0.58
C LEU A 492 12.56 -35.96 -0.14
N LYS A 493 13.33 -36.08 0.94
CA LYS A 493 13.95 -37.33 1.41
C LYS A 493 14.83 -37.99 0.35
N LEU A 494 15.47 -37.18 -0.50
CA LEU A 494 16.34 -37.60 -1.60
C LEU A 494 17.81 -37.26 -1.36
N GLU A 495 18.16 -36.60 -0.26
CA GLU A 495 19.50 -36.06 0.01
C GLU A 495 20.59 -37.12 0.05
N LYS A 496 20.26 -38.37 0.43
CA LYS A 496 21.21 -39.50 0.45
C LYS A 496 21.27 -40.25 -0.89
N LYS A 497 20.21 -40.17 -1.70
CA LYS A 497 20.06 -40.94 -2.94
C LYS A 497 20.50 -40.14 -4.17
N MET A 498 20.14 -38.86 -4.20
CA MET A 498 20.40 -37.95 -5.31
C MET A 498 21.68 -37.16 -5.04
N LYS A 499 22.64 -37.25 -5.96
CA LYS A 499 23.87 -36.46 -5.88
C LYS A 499 23.69 -35.11 -6.59
N ILE A 500 24.20 -34.04 -5.98
CA ILE A 500 24.17 -32.66 -6.48
C ILE A 500 25.26 -32.47 -7.54
N ARG A 501 24.87 -32.14 -8.76
CA ARG A 501 25.79 -31.87 -9.88
C ARG A 501 26.07 -30.38 -9.98
N VAL A 502 27.29 -29.98 -9.63
CA VAL A 502 27.68 -28.57 -9.64
C VAL A 502 28.11 -28.17 -11.07
N GLU A 503 27.32 -27.31 -11.70
CA GLU A 503 27.51 -26.82 -13.07
C GLU A 503 27.90 -25.33 -13.07
N PRO A 504 29.17 -24.99 -13.32
CA PRO A 504 29.62 -23.59 -13.44
C PRO A 504 28.96 -22.81 -14.56
N GLY A 505 28.55 -23.47 -15.65
CA GLY A 505 27.96 -22.78 -16.80
C GLY A 505 26.57 -22.20 -16.58
N ILE A 506 25.92 -22.54 -15.46
CA ILE A 506 24.68 -21.91 -14.97
C ILE A 506 24.94 -20.93 -13.81
N PHE A 507 26.18 -20.50 -13.57
CA PHE A 507 26.48 -19.42 -12.62
C PHE A 507 25.93 -18.06 -13.09
N GLU A 508 25.82 -17.08 -12.19
CA GLU A 508 25.30 -15.74 -12.46
C GLU A 508 26.13 -15.01 -13.52
N TRP A 509 25.53 -14.03 -14.20
CA TRP A 509 26.26 -13.16 -15.11
C TRP A 509 27.34 -12.37 -14.36
N MET A 510 28.60 -12.60 -14.73
CA MET A 510 29.77 -12.08 -14.00
C MET A 510 29.83 -10.55 -13.94
N LYS A 511 29.16 -9.84 -14.87
CA LYS A 511 29.06 -8.37 -14.81
C LYS A 511 28.35 -7.86 -13.54
N TRP A 512 27.47 -8.67 -12.94
CA TRP A 512 26.77 -8.33 -11.71
C TRP A 512 27.53 -8.74 -10.44
N GLU A 513 28.63 -9.47 -10.57
CA GLU A 513 29.51 -9.77 -9.44
C GLU A 513 30.46 -8.58 -9.22
N ALA A 514 30.59 -8.16 -7.96
CA ALA A 514 31.30 -6.92 -7.61
C ALA A 514 32.82 -7.01 -7.81
N SER A 515 33.38 -8.23 -7.90
CA SER A 515 34.81 -8.48 -8.03
C SER A 515 35.25 -8.65 -9.49
N LYS A 516 36.43 -8.12 -9.82
CA LYS A 516 37.11 -8.38 -11.12
C LYS A 516 37.64 -9.82 -11.28
N SER A 517 37.31 -10.70 -10.34
CA SER A 517 37.76 -12.09 -10.27
C SER A 517 36.57 -12.99 -9.93
N THR A 518 36.63 -14.23 -10.40
CA THR A 518 35.64 -15.26 -10.05
C THR A 518 35.60 -15.48 -8.54
N PRO A 519 34.40 -15.59 -7.92
CA PRO A 519 34.30 -15.91 -6.52
C PRO A 519 35.07 -17.19 -6.17
N ALA A 520 35.68 -17.21 -4.99
CA ALA A 520 36.33 -18.40 -4.46
C ALA A 520 35.27 -19.41 -4.00
N PHE A 521 34.70 -20.15 -4.97
CA PHE A 521 33.72 -21.19 -4.68
C PHE A 521 34.35 -22.32 -3.86
N MET A 522 33.53 -22.94 -3.00
CA MET A 522 33.95 -24.14 -2.28
C MET A 522 34.33 -25.25 -3.26
N THR A 523 35.48 -25.88 -3.00
CA THR A 523 35.93 -27.06 -3.74
C THR A 523 35.00 -28.25 -3.49
N ARG A 524 35.04 -29.25 -4.38
CA ARG A 524 34.27 -30.50 -4.21
C ARG A 524 34.55 -31.17 -2.86
N GLN A 525 35.81 -31.11 -2.41
CA GLN A 525 36.23 -31.69 -1.13
C GLN A 525 35.62 -30.92 0.05
N GLU A 526 35.70 -29.58 0.04
CA GLU A 526 35.10 -28.73 1.07
C GLU A 526 33.58 -28.89 1.11
N LEU A 527 32.91 -29.00 -0.04
CA LEU A 527 31.48 -29.27 -0.12
C LEU A 527 31.12 -30.63 0.52
N LYS A 528 31.91 -31.66 0.25
CA LYS A 528 31.72 -32.98 0.85
C LYS A 528 31.92 -32.95 2.38
N GLU A 529 32.95 -32.27 2.85
CA GLU A 529 33.23 -32.07 4.29
C GLU A 529 32.12 -31.28 4.98
N ALA A 530 31.51 -30.32 4.28
CA ALA A 530 30.33 -29.58 4.73
C ALA A 530 29.01 -30.38 4.62
N SER A 531 29.09 -31.69 4.35
CA SER A 531 27.94 -32.59 4.23
C SER A 531 26.97 -32.17 3.12
N PHE A 532 27.48 -31.72 1.97
CA PHE A 532 26.73 -31.65 0.73
C PHE A 532 26.98 -32.94 -0.07
N ASN A 533 25.91 -33.63 -0.47
CA ASN A 533 26.01 -34.87 -1.27
C ASN A 533 26.30 -34.54 -2.74
N VAL A 534 27.45 -33.96 -3.03
CA VAL A 534 27.87 -33.59 -4.40
C VAL A 534 28.32 -34.79 -5.20
N ASP A 535 28.09 -34.77 -6.51
CA ASP A 535 28.52 -35.83 -7.42
C ASP A 535 30.02 -35.67 -7.77
N PRO A 536 30.91 -36.55 -7.26
CA PRO A 536 32.34 -36.43 -7.53
C PRO A 536 32.68 -36.72 -8.99
N ASP A 537 31.85 -37.52 -9.67
CA ASP A 537 32.09 -38.02 -11.02
C ASP A 537 31.51 -37.08 -12.09
N TYR A 538 30.72 -36.09 -11.67
CA TYR A 538 30.14 -35.12 -12.60
C TYR A 538 31.24 -34.29 -13.27
N ARG A 539 31.22 -34.28 -14.60
CA ARG A 539 32.06 -33.42 -15.43
C ARG A 539 31.17 -32.28 -15.94
N PRO A 540 31.45 -31.03 -15.54
CA PRO A 540 30.61 -29.91 -15.92
C PRO A 540 30.66 -29.68 -17.42
N ALA A 541 29.53 -29.27 -17.98
CA ALA A 541 29.40 -28.85 -19.36
C ALA A 541 30.31 -27.66 -19.67
N PHE A 542 30.40 -26.74 -18.70
CA PHE A 542 31.23 -25.56 -18.77
C PHE A 542 32.25 -25.57 -17.62
N PRO A 543 33.56 -25.73 -17.90
CA PRO A 543 34.58 -25.76 -16.87
C PRO A 543 34.61 -24.46 -16.06
N LEU A 544 34.85 -24.56 -14.75
CA LEU A 544 34.92 -23.37 -13.87
C LEU A 544 36.03 -22.40 -14.30
N CYS A 545 37.17 -22.91 -14.79
CA CYS A 545 38.27 -22.10 -15.28
C CYS A 545 37.94 -21.32 -16.57
N SER A 546 36.86 -21.69 -17.28
CA SER A 546 36.38 -21.01 -18.47
C SER A 546 35.45 -19.83 -18.16
N LEU A 547 35.07 -19.63 -16.88
CA LEU A 547 34.17 -18.56 -16.47
C LEU A 547 34.93 -17.22 -16.46
N LEU A 548 34.62 -16.35 -17.43
CA LEU A 548 35.31 -15.09 -17.65
C LEU A 548 34.79 -13.99 -16.70
N PRO A 549 35.65 -13.31 -15.91
CA PRO A 549 35.21 -12.23 -15.03
C PRO A 549 34.54 -11.04 -15.73
N ALA A 550 34.84 -10.82 -17.00
CA ALA A 550 34.31 -9.71 -17.80
C ALA A 550 33.48 -10.21 -18.99
N GLU A 551 32.72 -11.30 -18.82
CA GLU A 551 31.86 -11.82 -19.88
C GLU A 551 30.79 -10.80 -20.30
N SER A 552 30.60 -10.68 -21.61
CA SER A 552 29.48 -9.97 -22.23
C SER A 552 28.15 -10.69 -21.94
N TYR A 553 27.03 -9.98 -22.16
CA TYR A 553 25.71 -10.58 -22.02
C TYR A 553 25.50 -11.74 -23.01
N GLU A 554 26.03 -11.63 -24.22
CA GLU A 554 25.95 -12.68 -25.24
C GLU A 554 26.72 -13.94 -24.81
N GLU A 555 27.94 -13.78 -24.30
CA GLU A 555 28.73 -14.90 -23.77
C GLU A 555 28.01 -15.58 -22.59
N TYR A 556 27.39 -14.80 -21.71
CA TYR A 556 26.59 -15.29 -20.59
C TYR A 556 25.41 -16.18 -21.03
N VAL A 557 24.56 -15.68 -21.94
CA VAL A 557 23.40 -16.45 -22.42
C VAL A 557 23.84 -17.67 -23.23
N ASN A 558 24.94 -17.56 -23.99
CA ASN A 558 25.49 -18.67 -24.77
C ASN A 558 26.01 -19.79 -23.86
N ARG A 559 26.76 -19.49 -22.80
CA ARG A 559 27.20 -20.55 -21.87
C ARG A 559 26.03 -21.20 -21.12
N CYS A 560 24.98 -20.44 -20.80
CA CYS A 560 23.77 -20.99 -20.18
C CYS A 560 23.06 -21.95 -21.15
N ALA A 561 22.92 -21.56 -22.42
CA ALA A 561 22.33 -22.39 -23.47
C ALA A 561 23.12 -23.69 -23.68
N VAL A 562 24.44 -23.60 -23.83
CA VAL A 562 25.30 -24.79 -23.97
C VAL A 562 25.16 -25.71 -22.77
N SER A 563 25.15 -25.14 -21.56
CA SER A 563 25.06 -25.91 -20.32
C SER A 563 23.72 -26.63 -20.19
N VAL A 564 22.59 -25.96 -20.47
CA VAL A 564 21.28 -26.60 -20.34
C VAL A 564 21.05 -27.69 -21.39
N HIS A 565 21.53 -27.49 -22.63
CA HIS A 565 21.46 -28.54 -23.66
C HIS A 565 22.30 -29.77 -23.29
N GLN A 566 23.49 -29.57 -22.70
CA GLN A 566 24.32 -30.68 -22.22
C GLN A 566 23.73 -31.37 -20.98
N ILE A 567 23.15 -30.61 -20.04
CA ILE A 567 22.38 -31.15 -18.91
C ILE A 567 21.28 -32.09 -19.40
N LEU A 568 20.51 -31.65 -20.41
CA LEU A 568 19.47 -32.47 -21.02
C LEU A 568 20.05 -33.68 -21.76
N SER A 569 21.18 -33.54 -22.45
CA SER A 569 21.78 -34.66 -23.17
C SER A 569 22.36 -35.72 -22.23
N ALA A 570 22.85 -35.31 -21.05
CA ALA A 570 23.43 -36.19 -20.05
C ALA A 570 22.38 -36.90 -19.16
N CYS A 571 21.14 -36.40 -19.11
CA CYS A 571 20.07 -37.02 -18.33
C CYS A 571 19.30 -38.04 -19.17
N PRO A 572 18.91 -39.20 -18.59
CA PRO A 572 18.04 -40.17 -19.26
C PRO A 572 16.77 -39.52 -19.84
N GLN A 573 16.25 -40.05 -20.93
CA GLN A 573 14.97 -39.62 -21.53
C GLN A 573 13.73 -40.13 -20.75
N ASP A 574 13.96 -40.62 -19.53
CA ASP A 574 12.94 -41.05 -18.60
C ASP A 574 12.05 -39.87 -18.20
N ALA A 575 10.77 -40.16 -18.00
CA ALA A 575 9.83 -39.18 -17.47
C ALA A 575 10.26 -38.69 -16.07
N GLY A 576 10.00 -37.43 -15.76
CA GLY A 576 10.34 -36.83 -14.47
C GLY A 576 11.05 -35.49 -14.60
N ILE A 577 11.39 -34.91 -13.45
CA ILE A 577 11.82 -33.52 -13.34
C ILE A 577 13.34 -33.45 -13.12
N ILE A 578 14.00 -32.67 -13.97
CA ILE A 578 15.38 -32.21 -13.79
C ILE A 578 15.30 -30.88 -13.03
N LEU A 579 15.80 -30.87 -11.79
CA LEU A 579 15.85 -29.67 -10.96
C LEU A 579 17.13 -28.88 -11.26
N ILE A 580 17.01 -27.59 -11.57
CA ILE A 580 18.13 -26.67 -11.73
C ILE A 580 18.01 -25.58 -10.66
N VAL A 581 18.92 -25.57 -9.68
CA VAL A 581 18.94 -24.54 -8.63
C VAL A 581 20.05 -23.53 -8.91
N SER A 582 19.66 -22.30 -9.24
CA SER A 582 20.60 -21.26 -9.67
C SER A 582 20.13 -19.87 -9.23
N HIS A 583 20.40 -18.84 -10.03
CA HIS A 583 20.09 -17.43 -9.76
C HIS A 583 18.80 -17.02 -10.47
N GLY A 584 18.33 -15.79 -10.23
CA GLY A 584 17.13 -15.29 -10.89
C GLY A 584 17.26 -15.31 -12.41
N SER A 585 18.45 -14.94 -12.90
CA SER A 585 18.82 -14.98 -14.32
C SER A 585 18.59 -16.31 -15.02
N ALA A 586 18.84 -17.42 -14.32
CA ALA A 586 18.71 -18.76 -14.87
C ALA A 586 17.27 -19.12 -15.27
N LEU A 587 16.25 -18.50 -14.65
CA LEU A 587 14.85 -18.77 -15.02
C LEU A 587 14.54 -18.35 -16.45
N ASP A 588 15.27 -17.38 -16.99
CA ASP A 588 15.17 -16.95 -18.40
C ASP A 588 16.29 -17.59 -19.24
N SER A 589 17.56 -17.42 -18.83
CA SER A 589 18.71 -17.86 -19.62
C SER A 589 18.85 -19.37 -19.79
N CYS A 590 18.28 -20.18 -18.87
CA CYS A 590 18.27 -21.64 -19.00
C CYS A 590 16.97 -22.19 -19.60
N THR A 591 15.90 -21.39 -19.72
CA THR A 591 14.61 -21.88 -20.24
C THR A 591 14.37 -21.43 -21.69
N ARG A 592 14.75 -20.21 -22.07
CA ARG A 592 14.64 -19.74 -23.46
C ARG A 592 15.31 -20.66 -24.49
N PRO A 593 16.53 -21.21 -24.24
CA PRO A 593 17.14 -22.17 -25.15
C PRO A 593 16.32 -23.45 -25.32
N LEU A 594 15.63 -23.91 -24.27
CA LEU A 594 14.75 -25.08 -24.33
C LEU A 594 13.54 -24.81 -25.22
N LEU A 595 12.96 -23.62 -25.07
CA LEU A 595 11.78 -23.16 -25.81
C LEU A 595 12.10 -22.78 -27.27
N GLY A 596 13.37 -22.84 -27.69
CA GLY A 596 13.81 -22.40 -29.01
C GLY A 596 13.64 -20.89 -29.25
N LEU A 597 13.65 -20.09 -28.17
CA LEU A 597 13.46 -18.64 -28.24
C LEU A 597 14.82 -17.91 -28.25
N PRO A 598 14.96 -16.79 -29.01
CA PRO A 598 16.18 -16.00 -28.99
C PRO A 598 16.39 -15.34 -27.62
N PRO A 599 17.63 -15.04 -27.19
CA PRO A 599 17.88 -14.25 -25.99
C PRO A 599 17.09 -12.93 -25.99
N ARG A 600 16.68 -12.46 -24.81
CA ARG A 600 16.09 -11.12 -24.67
C ARG A 600 17.14 -10.05 -24.91
N ASP A 601 16.71 -8.81 -25.14
CA ASP A 601 17.61 -7.67 -24.99
C ASP A 601 18.18 -7.62 -23.56
N CYS A 602 19.41 -7.13 -23.42
CA CYS A 602 20.11 -7.07 -22.14
C CYS A 602 19.36 -6.22 -21.10
N GLY A 603 18.71 -5.13 -21.52
CA GLY A 603 17.91 -4.27 -20.65
C GLY A 603 16.67 -5.00 -20.14
N ASP A 604 15.89 -5.59 -21.04
CA ASP A 604 14.70 -6.38 -20.71
C ASP A 604 15.02 -7.57 -19.80
N PHE A 605 16.13 -8.26 -20.10
CA PHE A 605 16.65 -9.35 -19.28
C PHE A 605 16.95 -8.86 -17.86
N ALA A 606 17.71 -7.78 -17.71
CA ALA A 606 18.04 -7.22 -16.40
C ALA A 606 16.79 -6.82 -15.62
N GLN A 607 15.78 -6.25 -16.27
CA GLN A 607 14.51 -5.91 -15.63
C GLN A 607 13.71 -7.14 -15.21
N LEU A 608 13.67 -8.19 -16.02
CA LEU A 608 13.02 -9.45 -15.67
C LEU A 608 13.67 -10.09 -14.44
N VAL A 609 15.00 -10.18 -14.41
CA VAL A 609 15.72 -10.89 -13.34
C VAL A 609 15.52 -10.26 -11.96
N ARG A 610 15.42 -8.93 -11.89
CA ARG A 610 15.20 -8.19 -10.63
C ARG A 610 13.89 -8.55 -9.93
N LYS A 611 12.90 -9.04 -10.68
CA LYS A 611 11.54 -9.32 -10.19
C LYS A 611 11.41 -10.72 -9.60
N ILE A 612 12.34 -11.61 -9.90
CA ILE A 612 12.26 -13.01 -9.50
C ILE A 612 12.56 -13.12 -8.01
N PRO A 613 11.62 -13.52 -7.14
CA PRO A 613 11.86 -13.61 -5.70
C PRO A 613 12.72 -14.84 -5.35
N SER A 614 13.20 -14.91 -4.10
CA SER A 614 13.80 -16.13 -3.56
C SER A 614 12.86 -17.33 -3.75
N LEU A 615 13.40 -18.47 -4.19
CA LEU A 615 12.63 -19.67 -4.56
C LEU A 615 11.61 -19.45 -5.69
N GLY A 616 11.72 -18.35 -6.46
CA GLY A 616 10.99 -18.19 -7.72
C GLY A 616 11.28 -19.38 -8.65
N MET A 617 10.24 -19.89 -9.30
CA MET A 617 10.32 -21.10 -10.11
C MET A 617 9.84 -20.87 -11.54
N CYS A 618 10.53 -21.46 -12.51
CA CYS A 618 10.10 -21.58 -13.89
C CYS A 618 10.07 -23.06 -14.28
N PHE A 619 9.02 -23.50 -14.96
CA PHE A 619 8.80 -24.91 -15.27
C PHE A 619 8.58 -25.10 -16.76
N CYS A 620 9.38 -25.96 -17.37
CA CYS A 620 9.27 -26.34 -18.78
C CYS A 620 8.98 -27.82 -18.90
N GLU A 621 8.08 -28.20 -19.81
CA GLU A 621 7.76 -29.60 -20.10
C GLU A 621 8.03 -29.94 -21.56
N GLU A 622 8.56 -31.13 -21.80
CA GLU A 622 8.78 -31.66 -23.15
C GLU A 622 7.49 -32.29 -23.69
N ASN A 623 6.98 -31.72 -24.78
CA ASN A 623 5.95 -32.30 -25.61
C ASN A 623 6.59 -33.31 -26.57
N LYS A 624 6.65 -34.58 -26.16
CA LYS A 624 7.26 -35.66 -26.96
C LYS A 624 6.63 -35.84 -28.35
N ALA A 625 5.37 -35.49 -28.54
CA ALA A 625 4.70 -35.62 -29.83
C ALA A 625 5.23 -34.59 -30.85
N GLU A 626 5.58 -33.39 -30.39
CA GLU A 626 6.07 -32.30 -31.24
C GLU A 626 7.59 -32.11 -31.18
N GLY A 627 8.27 -32.78 -30.24
CA GLY A 627 9.70 -32.61 -29.99
C GLY A 627 10.05 -31.20 -29.48
N LYS A 628 9.11 -30.52 -28.83
CA LYS A 628 9.24 -29.14 -28.36
C LYS A 628 9.11 -29.03 -26.85
N TRP A 629 9.73 -28.00 -26.27
CA TRP A 629 9.52 -27.63 -24.88
C TRP A 629 8.53 -26.48 -24.79
N GLU A 630 7.70 -26.52 -23.77
CA GLU A 630 6.68 -25.51 -23.49
C GLU A 630 6.77 -25.05 -22.04
N LEU A 631 6.42 -23.79 -21.77
CA LEU A 631 6.25 -23.32 -20.39
C LEU A 631 4.98 -23.92 -19.78
N ALA A 632 5.11 -24.42 -18.57
CA ALA A 632 4.00 -24.97 -17.79
C ALA A 632 3.93 -24.30 -16.42
N THR A 633 2.79 -24.46 -15.74
CA THR A 633 2.64 -23.99 -14.36
C THR A 633 3.53 -24.86 -13.45
N PRO A 634 4.39 -24.26 -12.59
CA PRO A 634 5.15 -25.04 -11.62
C PRO A 634 4.26 -25.93 -10.75
N PRO A 635 4.75 -27.11 -10.30
CA PRO A 635 3.95 -28.08 -9.55
C PRO A 635 3.58 -27.62 -8.12
N VAL A 636 4.08 -26.46 -7.70
CA VAL A 636 3.86 -25.87 -6.37
C VAL A 636 3.50 -24.40 -6.47
N LYS A 637 2.89 -23.87 -5.41
CA LYS A 637 2.52 -22.45 -5.32
C LYS A 637 3.74 -21.56 -5.02
N THR A 638 3.59 -20.27 -5.28
CA THR A 638 4.56 -19.26 -4.88
C THR A 638 4.62 -19.10 -3.37
N LEU A 639 5.77 -18.65 -2.86
CA LEU A 639 5.96 -18.25 -1.47
C LEU A 639 6.02 -16.73 -1.39
N THR A 640 5.16 -16.12 -0.58
CA THR A 640 5.12 -14.68 -0.35
C THR A 640 5.06 -14.40 1.15
N HIS A 641 5.99 -13.58 1.65
CA HIS A 641 6.03 -13.14 3.03
C HIS A 641 6.63 -11.74 3.14
N GLY A 642 6.32 -11.02 4.21
CA GLY A 642 6.89 -9.70 4.50
C GLY A 642 8.32 -9.78 5.05
N ALA A 643 8.93 -8.61 5.21
CA ALA A 643 10.19 -8.45 5.94
C ALA A 643 9.95 -8.45 7.46
N ASN A 644 11.01 -8.69 8.24
CA ASN A 644 11.00 -8.52 9.69
C ASN A 644 12.08 -7.51 10.09
N SER A 645 11.71 -6.43 10.76
CA SER A 645 12.64 -5.34 11.09
C SER A 645 13.61 -5.73 12.22
N ALA A 646 14.82 -5.18 12.16
CA ALA A 646 15.72 -5.21 13.31
C ALA A 646 15.10 -4.41 14.47
N PHE A 647 15.09 -4.99 15.66
CA PHE A 647 14.49 -4.40 16.85
C PHE A 647 15.53 -4.26 17.97
N ASP A 648 15.75 -3.03 18.42
CA ASP A 648 16.54 -2.72 19.62
C ASP A 648 15.62 -2.05 20.65
N TRP A 649 15.23 -2.82 21.67
CA TRP A 649 14.32 -2.37 22.72
C TRP A 649 14.86 -1.16 23.49
N ARG A 650 16.19 -0.99 23.62
CA ARG A 650 16.78 0.12 24.36
C ARG A 650 16.62 1.45 23.64
N ASN A 651 16.63 1.42 22.32
CA ASN A 651 16.46 2.62 21.50
C ASN A 651 14.98 2.97 21.30
N TRP A 652 14.10 1.97 21.33
CA TRP A 652 12.66 2.16 21.09
C TRP A 652 11.83 2.41 22.35
N ILE A 653 12.26 1.89 23.50
CA ILE A 653 11.57 2.07 24.77
C ILE A 653 12.54 2.81 25.70
N PRO A 654 12.60 4.17 25.62
CA PRO A 654 13.47 4.93 26.49
C PRO A 654 13.11 4.64 27.96
N GLY A 655 14.12 4.27 28.74
CA GLY A 655 13.96 4.07 30.18
C GLY A 655 13.62 5.38 30.89
N PRO A 656 13.04 5.30 32.10
CA PRO A 656 12.79 6.49 32.91
C PRO A 656 14.12 7.14 33.29
N GLY A 657 14.51 8.19 32.57
CA GLY A 657 15.80 8.87 32.74
C GLY A 657 16.41 9.44 31.45
N ALA A 658 15.85 9.12 30.28
CA ALA A 658 16.23 9.74 29.01
C ALA A 658 15.17 10.79 28.60
N GLN A 659 15.20 11.97 29.22
CA GLN A 659 14.65 13.21 28.68
C GLN A 659 15.78 14.23 28.54
#